data_AF-A0A7D9H7H5-F1
#
_entry.id   AF-A0A7D9H7H5-F1
#
_cell.length_a   1.000
_cell.length_b   1.000
_cell.length_c   1.000
_cell.angle_alpha   90.00
_cell.angle_beta   90.00
_cell.angle_gamma   90.00
#
_symmetry.space_group_name_H-M   'P 1'
#
loop_
_entity.id
_entity.type
_entity.pdbx_description
1 polymer ?
#
loop_
_entity_poly.entity_id
_entity_poly.type
_entity_poly.pdbx_seq_one_letter_code
_entity_poly.pdbx_strand_id
1 'polypeptide(L)'
;FLQGRMLGNPYSSGEAGLGPLMRDVKNKICQDCELVALLEDDNGMELLVNNKIMSLDLAVKEVYKKVWLAEGGEGDSMRVVYRMRGLLGDATEEFIETLNASSQETVDNEQVYKMANVLADCGGLKMMVDRMGAITSVTRAKLLLQVLLKLFRLCVKVSRCRAVLSRPELGAIQVFLGVLQLCLESEPDPSQAAITEQLLDIMETILSDATSQSLESFMCFSRTFGSSEYIRSLLTCSMTAGVRANHTVLVHLTRVMAALVYGDEERMNILVEFFDPVLYFDIFDFKHNADDEHKLETFCVLTEGIQRNAIGNTLKDHILALDYVGRAIKYINFHSPFVKPTLVRPDSDDLKELMSKPALKYILRFMTGLAQGHEPTQVQVAEVIPIVHCLEQVSSDEHVGSLAENLLEALKTEQAALLIEHLRELTRSEKKRLAMAMREKQLGALGMRTNDKGQVTAKSAILQAMEELGEETGLVCCICREGYRYQPAKVLGIYTFTKRANTEDYEAKARRALGYTTVTHFNVVHVDCHMSAVRLARARDEWESAALQNANTKCNGLLPLWGPQVPESAFASCLARHNTYLQEATGHRDIGHTSTLHDLKLLLLRFAHERSFHDDTGGGGPQSNLHMVPYLIHMALYVINTTRASAREDKTLTSYLEVTSMDRWVESSYECEGPLYWAVASVALHSTKRWQALRLSHLRRLIVLAHTRHCHPTGPCKTLENRQQLDHSVYKPYLVFFGLVDGLYTYFFKNVQGTDEQWSVNLADYIRHNDESMMKASERLLAVYTEELLPCTSFEEFCDVTGLLSVISSPDTYISDILK
;
A
#
# COMPACT_ATOMS: atom_id res chain seq x y z
N PHE A 1 2.40 10.37 19.44
CA PHE A 1 2.48 10.69 18.01
C PHE A 1 3.66 9.94 17.43
N LEU A 2 3.43 9.05 16.45
CA LEU A 2 4.52 8.39 15.71
C LEU A 2 5.13 9.42 14.75
N GLN A 3 6.45 9.39 14.56
CA GLN A 3 7.11 10.17 13.50
C GLN A 3 6.63 9.66 12.13
N GLY A 4 6.53 10.54 11.12
CA GLY A 4 5.99 10.19 9.81
C GLY A 4 4.95 11.12 9.21
N ARG A 5 4.96 11.32 7.89
CA ARG A 5 3.86 11.94 7.15
C ARG A 5 3.55 11.12 5.91
N MET A 6 2.37 10.52 5.90
CA MET A 6 1.77 9.99 4.69
C MET A 6 1.21 11.16 3.86
N LEU A 7 1.88 11.49 2.75
CA LEU A 7 1.50 12.54 1.79
C LEU A 7 0.79 11.89 0.60
N GLY A 8 -0.31 12.46 0.09
CA GLY A 8 -1.05 11.91 -1.08
C GLY A 8 -2.31 11.09 -0.77
N ASN A 9 -3.07 11.45 0.26
CA ASN A 9 -4.37 10.80 0.56
C ASN A 9 -5.50 11.48 -0.25
N PRO A 10 -6.29 10.75 -1.07
CA PRO A 10 -6.34 9.29 -1.25
C PRO A 10 -5.27 8.72 -2.20
N TYR A 11 -4.75 7.54 -1.85
CA TYR A 11 -3.73 6.83 -2.60
C TYR A 11 -4.33 5.94 -3.68
N SER A 12 -3.70 5.89 -4.85
CA SER A 12 -4.05 4.91 -5.89
C SER A 12 -3.37 3.57 -5.63
N SER A 13 -4.13 2.47 -5.73
CA SER A 13 -3.56 1.11 -5.58
C SER A 13 -2.67 0.68 -6.76
N GLY A 14 -2.47 1.56 -7.75
CA GLY A 14 -1.57 1.37 -8.88
C GLY A 14 -0.23 2.11 -8.73
N GLU A 15 -0.03 2.87 -7.65
CA GLU A 15 1.24 3.52 -7.34
C GLU A 15 2.32 2.50 -6.95
N ALA A 16 3.58 2.80 -7.29
CA ALA A 16 4.70 1.92 -6.98
C ALA A 16 4.86 1.77 -5.45
N GLY A 17 4.68 0.55 -4.96
CA GLY A 17 4.78 0.21 -3.54
C GLY A 17 3.46 0.32 -2.75
N LEU A 18 2.33 0.64 -3.39
CA LEU A 18 1.01 0.72 -2.75
C LEU A 18 0.03 -0.19 -3.52
N GLY A 19 0.24 -1.50 -3.40
CA GLY A 19 -0.51 -2.55 -4.08
C GLY A 19 0.42 -3.56 -4.77
N PRO A 20 -0.09 -4.77 -5.11
CA PRO A 20 -1.49 -5.15 -5.11
C PRO A 20 -2.06 -5.60 -3.75
N LEU A 21 -1.23 -5.82 -2.72
CA LEU A 21 -1.64 -6.37 -1.42
C LEU A 21 -1.72 -5.31 -0.33
N MET A 22 -2.49 -5.59 0.74
CA MET A 22 -2.55 -4.76 1.94
C MET A 22 -1.18 -4.66 2.64
N ARG A 23 -0.32 -5.67 2.45
CA ARG A 23 1.10 -5.65 2.85
C ARG A 23 1.87 -4.51 2.22
N ASP A 24 1.60 -4.19 0.96
CA ASP A 24 2.27 -3.09 0.27
C ASP A 24 1.82 -1.75 0.85
N VAL A 25 0.53 -1.62 1.19
CA VAL A 25 0.00 -0.46 1.92
C VAL A 25 0.68 -0.31 3.28
N LYS A 26 0.82 -1.39 4.05
CA LYS A 26 1.57 -1.39 5.33
C LYS A 26 3.02 -0.97 5.11
N ASN A 27 3.72 -1.56 4.15
CA ASN A 27 5.12 -1.27 3.88
C ASN A 27 5.31 0.19 3.46
N LYS A 28 4.37 0.75 2.70
CA LYS A 28 4.35 2.18 2.40
C LYS A 28 4.17 3.02 3.66
N ILE A 29 3.21 2.68 4.52
CA ILE A 29 3.02 3.35 5.82
C ILE A 29 4.31 3.27 6.65
N CYS A 30 4.98 2.11 6.71
CA CYS A 30 6.24 1.95 7.43
C CYS A 30 7.36 2.82 6.87
N GLN A 31 7.51 2.86 5.53
CA GLN A 31 8.52 3.67 4.85
C GLN A 31 8.26 5.16 5.04
N ASP A 32 7.03 5.59 4.84
CA ASP A 32 6.62 7.00 4.92
C ASP A 32 6.54 7.50 6.36
N CYS A 33 6.37 6.58 7.31
CA CYS A 33 6.38 6.90 8.74
C CYS A 33 7.71 6.60 9.44
N GLU A 34 8.78 6.31 8.69
CA GLU A 34 10.09 5.98 9.25
C GLU A 34 10.05 4.82 10.27
N LEU A 35 9.02 3.96 10.21
CA LEU A 35 8.85 2.77 11.03
C LEU A 35 9.58 1.58 10.41
N VAL A 36 10.86 1.76 10.09
CA VAL A 36 11.69 0.79 9.36
C VAL A 36 11.77 -0.55 10.09
N ALA A 37 11.75 -0.53 11.42
CA ALA A 37 11.72 -1.73 12.25
C ALA A 37 10.48 -2.62 12.02
N LEU A 38 9.41 -2.07 11.46
CA LEU A 38 8.16 -2.77 11.17
C LEU A 38 8.02 -3.18 9.71
N LEU A 39 9.02 -2.89 8.85
CA LEU A 39 8.99 -3.35 7.47
C LEU A 39 9.10 -4.88 7.39
N GLU A 40 9.97 -5.44 8.22
CA GLU A 40 10.21 -6.89 8.29
C GLU A 40 9.31 -7.58 9.35
N ASP A 41 8.66 -6.80 10.23
CA ASP A 41 7.73 -7.30 11.24
C ASP A 41 6.27 -7.07 10.82
N ASP A 42 5.66 -8.10 10.25
CA ASP A 42 4.26 -8.13 9.83
C ASP A 42 3.25 -8.20 10.96
N ASN A 43 3.71 -8.49 12.18
CA ASN A 43 2.87 -8.52 13.37
C ASN A 43 2.86 -7.18 14.11
N GLY A 44 3.77 -6.25 13.77
CA GLY A 44 3.93 -4.99 14.50
C GLY A 44 2.93 -3.89 14.16
N MET A 45 2.23 -3.99 13.01
CA MET A 45 1.23 -3.00 12.58
C MET A 45 0.02 -3.64 11.90
N GLU A 46 -1.17 -3.21 12.33
CA GLU A 46 -2.47 -3.66 11.81
C GLU A 46 -3.10 -2.57 10.94
N LEU A 47 -3.77 -2.98 9.86
CA LEU A 47 -4.55 -2.12 8.96
C LEU A 47 -6.03 -2.39 9.10
N LEU A 48 -6.83 -1.36 9.37
CA LEU A 48 -8.27 -1.45 9.55
C LEU A 48 -9.02 -0.77 8.41
N VAL A 49 -10.06 -1.42 7.90
CA VAL A 49 -11.04 -0.87 6.95
C VAL A 49 -12.43 -1.13 7.52
N ASN A 50 -13.26 -0.09 7.66
CA ASN A 50 -14.58 -0.17 8.31
C ASN A 50 -14.55 -0.83 9.71
N ASN A 51 -13.55 -0.50 10.53
CA ASN A 51 -13.34 -1.08 11.86
C ASN A 51 -13.13 -2.61 11.88
N LYS A 52 -12.66 -3.19 10.77
CA LYS A 52 -12.22 -4.59 10.67
C LYS A 52 -10.75 -4.64 10.29
N ILE A 53 -10.00 -5.53 10.90
CA ILE A 53 -8.55 -5.66 10.64
C ILE A 53 -8.35 -6.55 9.40
N MET A 54 -7.62 -6.05 8.42
CA MET A 54 -7.38 -6.76 7.16
C MET A 54 -6.07 -7.54 7.22
N SER A 55 -6.08 -8.81 6.80
CA SER A 55 -4.85 -9.53 6.53
C SER A 55 -4.04 -8.83 5.44
N LEU A 56 -2.72 -8.78 5.66
CA LEU A 56 -1.77 -8.14 4.76
C LEU A 56 -1.70 -8.87 3.40
N ASP A 57 -2.07 -10.14 3.36
CA ASP A 57 -2.09 -10.96 2.13
C ASP A 57 -3.31 -10.73 1.25
N LEU A 58 -4.26 -9.89 1.69
CA LEU A 58 -5.44 -9.55 0.90
C LEU A 58 -5.09 -8.52 -0.18
N ALA A 59 -5.69 -8.68 -1.36
CA ALA A 59 -5.55 -7.70 -2.43
C ALA A 59 -6.33 -6.40 -2.11
N VAL A 60 -5.68 -5.24 -2.22
CA VAL A 60 -6.28 -3.91 -1.96
C VAL A 60 -7.59 -3.71 -2.76
N LYS A 61 -7.60 -4.17 -4.01
CA LYS A 61 -8.77 -4.13 -4.90
C LYS A 61 -9.95 -4.95 -4.38
N GLU A 62 -9.67 -6.10 -3.77
CA GLU A 62 -10.70 -6.98 -3.22
C GLU A 62 -11.23 -6.44 -1.89
N VAL A 63 -10.36 -5.87 -1.04
CA VAL A 63 -10.76 -5.17 0.20
C VAL A 63 -11.69 -4.00 -0.13
N TYR A 64 -11.33 -3.19 -1.13
CA TYR A 64 -12.16 -2.09 -1.60
C TYR A 64 -13.56 -2.55 -2.04
N LYS A 65 -13.63 -3.61 -2.88
CA LYS A 65 -14.90 -4.10 -3.40
C LYS A 65 -15.77 -4.81 -2.36
N LYS A 66 -15.18 -5.61 -1.49
CA LYS A 66 -15.91 -6.54 -0.61
C LYS A 66 -16.10 -6.06 0.82
N VAL A 67 -15.27 -5.13 1.28
CA VAL A 67 -15.32 -4.60 2.66
C VAL A 67 -15.79 -3.15 2.64
N TRP A 68 -15.18 -2.31 1.81
CA TRP A 68 -15.53 -0.88 1.75
C TRP A 68 -16.88 -0.62 1.06
N LEU A 69 -17.06 -1.12 -0.17
CA LEU A 69 -18.31 -0.91 -0.93
C LEU A 69 -19.50 -1.73 -0.41
N ALA A 70 -19.27 -2.94 0.12
CA ALA A 70 -20.33 -3.84 0.56
C ALA A 70 -21.05 -3.34 1.83
N GLU A 71 -20.36 -2.63 2.71
CA GLU A 71 -20.90 -2.08 3.96
C GLU A 71 -21.34 -0.60 3.84
N GLY A 72 -21.45 -0.08 2.60
CA GLY A 72 -22.03 1.24 2.35
C GLY A 72 -21.10 2.42 2.65
N GLY A 73 -19.79 2.30 2.38
CA GLY A 73 -18.86 3.42 2.51
C GLY A 73 -19.30 4.63 1.67
N GLU A 74 -19.47 5.79 2.32
CA GLU A 74 -19.75 7.05 1.63
C GLU A 74 -18.47 7.59 0.98
N GLY A 75 -18.30 7.38 -0.33
CA GLY A 75 -17.26 8.01 -1.16
C GLY A 75 -16.39 7.05 -1.98
N ASP A 76 -15.77 7.59 -3.03
CA ASP A 76 -14.94 6.84 -4.00
C ASP A 76 -13.62 6.30 -3.41
N SER A 77 -13.17 6.79 -2.24
CA SER A 77 -11.88 6.41 -1.63
C SER A 77 -12.05 5.57 -0.37
N MET A 78 -11.39 4.40 -0.30
CA MET A 78 -11.39 3.53 0.89
C MET A 78 -10.52 4.10 2.01
N ARG A 79 -11.13 4.36 3.17
CA ARG A 79 -10.40 4.79 4.36
C ARG A 79 -9.72 3.60 5.03
N VAL A 80 -8.38 3.65 5.12
CA VAL A 80 -7.55 2.70 5.87
C VAL A 80 -7.02 3.38 7.13
N VAL A 81 -7.23 2.75 8.29
CA VAL A 81 -6.74 3.21 9.60
C VAL A 81 -5.65 2.25 10.06
N TYR A 82 -4.43 2.74 10.30
CA TYR A 82 -3.33 1.90 10.78
C TYR A 82 -3.10 2.11 12.28
N ARG A 83 -2.69 1.05 12.98
CA ARG A 83 -2.29 1.14 14.38
C ARG A 83 -1.16 0.17 14.71
N MET A 84 -0.37 0.54 15.70
CA MET A 84 0.68 -0.31 16.24
C MET A 84 0.09 -1.35 17.18
N ARG A 85 0.40 -2.63 16.94
CA ARG A 85 -0.07 -3.73 17.77
C ARG A 85 0.49 -3.57 19.20
N GLY A 86 -0.35 -3.68 20.22
CA GLY A 86 0.04 -3.61 21.63
C GLY A 86 0.26 -2.22 22.26
N LEU A 87 0.30 -1.13 21.48
CA LEU A 87 0.48 0.25 22.02
C LEU A 87 -0.82 0.88 22.53
N LEU A 88 -1.99 0.45 22.02
CA LEU A 88 -3.31 1.01 22.35
C LEU A 88 -4.26 0.02 23.06
N GLY A 89 -3.76 -1.15 23.47
CA GLY A 89 -4.57 -2.26 24.00
C GLY A 89 -4.69 -3.42 23.01
N ASP A 90 -5.37 -4.49 23.42
CA ASP A 90 -5.60 -5.67 22.57
C ASP A 90 -6.67 -5.37 21.51
N ALA A 91 -6.46 -5.88 20.30
CA ALA A 91 -7.39 -5.79 19.19
C ALA A 91 -8.71 -6.48 19.55
N THR A 92 -9.85 -5.79 19.39
CA THR A 92 -11.20 -6.35 19.63
C THR A 92 -12.06 -6.32 18.36
N GLU A 93 -11.46 -5.86 17.26
CA GLU A 93 -12.05 -5.72 15.94
C GLU A 93 -11.91 -7.03 15.13
N GLU A 94 -12.92 -7.36 14.33
CA GLU A 94 -12.97 -8.58 13.51
C GLU A 94 -11.77 -8.65 12.55
N PHE A 95 -10.97 -9.72 12.60
CA PHE A 95 -9.83 -9.97 11.70
C PHE A 95 -10.28 -10.75 10.46
N ILE A 96 -10.06 -10.19 9.27
CA ILE A 96 -10.41 -10.80 7.98
C ILE A 96 -9.13 -11.36 7.34
N GLU A 97 -8.92 -12.66 7.47
CA GLU A 97 -7.79 -13.38 6.84
C GLU A 97 -8.01 -13.69 5.37
N THR A 98 -9.24 -14.00 5.00
CA THR A 98 -9.61 -14.38 3.64
C THR A 98 -10.83 -13.60 3.21
N LEU A 99 -10.66 -12.79 2.17
CA LEU A 99 -11.79 -12.28 1.41
C LEU A 99 -12.27 -13.44 0.57
N ASN A 100 -13.28 -14.18 1.06
CA ASN A 100 -13.98 -15.19 0.28
C ASN A 100 -14.10 -14.70 -1.16
N ALA A 101 -13.66 -15.51 -2.12
CA ALA A 101 -13.67 -15.20 -3.55
C ALA A 101 -15.11 -15.15 -4.11
N SER A 102 -16.00 -14.39 -3.46
CA SER A 102 -17.39 -14.14 -3.82
C SER A 102 -17.54 -12.92 -4.75
N SER A 103 -16.46 -12.53 -5.44
CA SER A 103 -16.46 -11.54 -6.53
C SER A 103 -16.20 -12.19 -7.90
N GLN A 104 -16.68 -13.42 -8.09
CA GLN A 104 -17.56 -13.56 -9.23
C GLN A 104 -18.78 -12.71 -8.84
N GLU A 105 -19.31 -11.85 -9.72
CA GLU A 105 -20.76 -11.62 -9.68
C GLU A 105 -21.39 -12.96 -9.29
N THR A 106 -22.34 -13.03 -8.36
CA THR A 106 -23.04 -14.30 -8.14
C THR A 106 -23.85 -14.58 -9.40
N VAL A 107 -23.11 -15.00 -10.43
CA VAL A 107 -23.53 -15.72 -11.59
C VAL A 107 -24.21 -16.88 -10.95
N ASP A 108 -25.53 -16.82 -10.94
CA ASP A 108 -26.33 -17.92 -10.46
C ASP A 108 -25.91 -19.12 -11.32
N ASN A 109 -25.07 -19.98 -10.73
CA ASN A 109 -24.52 -21.14 -11.40
C ASN A 109 -25.68 -22.06 -11.84
N GLU A 110 -26.81 -22.02 -11.13
CA GLU A 110 -28.02 -22.70 -11.59
C GLU A 110 -28.57 -22.08 -12.88
N GLN A 111 -28.63 -20.75 -12.97
CA GLN A 111 -29.13 -20.07 -14.16
C GLN A 111 -28.18 -20.22 -15.37
N VAL A 112 -26.87 -20.04 -15.17
CA VAL A 112 -25.89 -20.09 -16.26
C VAL A 112 -25.68 -21.51 -16.79
N TYR A 113 -25.66 -22.51 -15.91
CA TYR A 113 -25.46 -23.90 -16.31
C TYR A 113 -26.77 -24.67 -16.44
N LYS A 114 -27.93 -23.98 -16.44
CA LYS A 114 -29.26 -24.59 -16.49
C LYS A 114 -29.43 -25.65 -17.58
N MET A 115 -28.78 -25.48 -18.73
CA MET A 115 -28.82 -26.47 -19.83
C MET A 115 -28.24 -27.84 -19.45
N ALA A 116 -27.33 -27.91 -18.46
CA ALA A 116 -26.78 -29.17 -17.96
C ALA A 116 -27.85 -30.09 -17.34
N ASN A 117 -28.99 -29.53 -16.88
CA ASN A 117 -30.13 -30.31 -16.39
C ASN A 117 -30.60 -31.37 -17.39
N VAL A 118 -30.44 -31.13 -18.70
CA VAL A 118 -30.82 -32.09 -19.75
C VAL A 118 -30.10 -33.44 -19.58
N LEU A 119 -28.85 -33.44 -19.10
CA LEU A 119 -28.09 -34.67 -18.87
C LEU A 119 -28.64 -35.51 -17.71
N ALA A 120 -29.29 -34.88 -16.74
CA ALA A 120 -30.02 -35.58 -15.69
C ALA A 120 -31.33 -36.20 -16.22
N ASP A 121 -32.01 -35.51 -17.15
CA ASP A 121 -33.32 -35.94 -17.68
C ASP A 121 -33.21 -37.06 -18.72
N CYS A 122 -32.17 -37.03 -19.56
CA CYS A 122 -32.01 -38.01 -20.66
C CYS A 122 -31.22 -39.26 -20.27
N GLY A 123 -30.84 -39.41 -18.99
CA GLY A 123 -29.94 -40.48 -18.53
C GLY A 123 -28.47 -40.31 -18.97
N GLY A 124 -28.10 -39.12 -19.46
CA GLY A 124 -26.74 -38.80 -19.89
C GLY A 124 -25.71 -38.96 -18.78
N LEU A 125 -26.04 -38.57 -17.54
CA LEU A 125 -25.15 -38.74 -16.39
C LEU A 125 -24.79 -40.21 -16.13
N LYS A 126 -25.76 -41.13 -16.26
CA LYS A 126 -25.51 -42.57 -16.12
C LYS A 126 -24.54 -43.07 -17.20
N MET A 127 -24.77 -42.70 -18.45
CA MET A 127 -23.87 -43.06 -19.55
C MET A 127 -22.46 -42.50 -19.37
N MET A 128 -22.32 -41.28 -18.84
CA MET A 128 -21.02 -40.68 -18.54
C MET A 128 -20.28 -41.45 -17.44
N VAL A 129 -20.97 -41.82 -16.36
CA VAL A 129 -20.42 -42.64 -15.27
C VAL A 129 -20.01 -44.03 -15.81
N ASP A 130 -20.86 -44.70 -16.58
CA ASP A 130 -20.56 -46.01 -17.19
C ASP A 130 -19.32 -45.94 -18.11
N ARG A 131 -19.18 -44.86 -18.89
CA ARG A 131 -18.01 -44.65 -19.75
C ARG A 131 -16.75 -44.35 -18.97
N MET A 132 -16.85 -43.62 -17.86
CA MET A 132 -15.73 -43.37 -16.97
C MET A 132 -15.27 -44.65 -16.27
N GLY A 133 -16.19 -45.50 -15.84
CA GLY A 133 -15.88 -46.80 -15.22
C GLY A 133 -15.23 -47.82 -16.15
N ALA A 134 -15.36 -47.65 -17.47
CA ALA A 134 -14.68 -48.49 -18.46
C ALA A 134 -13.20 -48.12 -18.67
N ILE A 135 -12.71 -47.04 -18.05
CA ILE A 135 -11.32 -46.59 -18.19
C ILE A 135 -10.40 -47.48 -17.35
N THR A 136 -9.46 -48.14 -18.03
CA THR A 136 -8.42 -48.98 -17.39
C THR A 136 -7.03 -48.35 -17.41
N SER A 137 -6.85 -47.24 -18.12
CA SER A 137 -5.57 -46.54 -18.26
C SER A 137 -5.80 -45.07 -18.56
N VAL A 138 -5.36 -44.21 -17.63
CA VAL A 138 -5.50 -42.75 -17.71
C VAL A 138 -4.74 -42.18 -18.90
N THR A 139 -3.54 -42.71 -19.18
CA THR A 139 -2.70 -42.28 -20.31
C THR A 139 -3.35 -42.56 -21.66
N ARG A 140 -3.94 -43.75 -21.85
CA ARG A 140 -4.61 -44.11 -23.12
C ARG A 140 -5.95 -43.42 -23.31
N ALA A 141 -6.70 -43.22 -22.23
CA ALA A 141 -8.03 -42.61 -22.26
C ALA A 141 -8.02 -41.09 -21.98
N LYS A 142 -6.86 -40.44 -22.01
CA LYS A 142 -6.66 -39.04 -21.58
C LYS A 142 -7.68 -38.06 -22.19
N LEU A 143 -7.89 -38.13 -23.50
CA LEU A 143 -8.84 -37.25 -24.21
C LEU A 143 -10.28 -37.47 -23.77
N LEU A 144 -10.69 -38.74 -23.61
CA LEU A 144 -12.02 -39.08 -23.13
C LEU A 144 -12.21 -38.58 -21.68
N LEU A 145 -11.22 -38.81 -20.83
CA LEU A 145 -11.26 -38.39 -19.43
C LEU A 145 -11.37 -36.86 -19.31
N GLN A 146 -10.59 -36.09 -20.07
CA GLN A 146 -10.67 -34.63 -20.08
C GLN A 146 -12.06 -34.13 -20.50
N VAL A 147 -12.68 -34.74 -21.51
CA VAL A 147 -14.03 -34.36 -21.95
C VAL A 147 -15.06 -34.71 -20.88
N LEU A 148 -14.97 -35.91 -20.29
CA LEU A 148 -15.88 -36.35 -19.23
C LEU A 148 -15.77 -35.43 -18.00
N LEU A 149 -14.56 -35.12 -17.53
CA LEU A 149 -14.34 -34.22 -16.40
C LEU A 149 -14.86 -32.82 -16.70
N LYS A 150 -14.65 -32.29 -17.90
CA LYS A 150 -15.22 -30.98 -18.29
C LYS A 150 -16.74 -30.99 -18.22
N LEU A 151 -17.39 -32.06 -18.71
CA LEU A 151 -18.84 -32.20 -18.62
C LEU A 151 -19.32 -32.35 -17.17
N PHE A 152 -18.66 -33.18 -16.37
CA PHE A 152 -18.99 -33.35 -14.95
C PHE A 152 -18.85 -32.02 -14.18
N ARG A 153 -17.79 -31.24 -14.43
CA ARG A 153 -17.60 -29.90 -13.83
C ARG A 153 -18.76 -28.96 -14.14
N LEU A 154 -19.32 -29.00 -15.35
CA LEU A 154 -20.51 -28.22 -15.68
C LEU A 154 -21.77 -28.79 -14.98
N CYS A 155 -21.90 -30.11 -14.90
CA CYS A 155 -23.03 -30.77 -14.27
C CYS A 155 -23.10 -30.49 -12.77
N VAL A 156 -21.99 -30.59 -12.03
CA VAL A 156 -21.99 -30.41 -10.57
C VAL A 156 -22.30 -28.98 -10.13
N LYS A 157 -22.29 -27.99 -11.04
CA LYS A 157 -22.74 -26.62 -10.74
C LYS A 157 -24.25 -26.51 -10.54
N VAL A 158 -25.03 -27.50 -10.97
CA VAL A 158 -26.50 -27.54 -10.93
C VAL A 158 -26.98 -28.55 -9.90
N SER A 159 -27.95 -28.15 -9.07
CA SER A 159 -28.49 -28.93 -7.94
C SER A 159 -29.12 -30.26 -8.37
N ARG A 160 -29.90 -30.26 -9.45
CA ARG A 160 -30.53 -31.48 -9.99
C ARG A 160 -29.50 -32.53 -10.39
N CYS A 161 -28.43 -32.12 -11.06
CA CYS A 161 -27.36 -33.03 -11.48
C CYS A 161 -26.61 -33.61 -10.28
N ARG A 162 -26.31 -32.79 -9.26
CA ARG A 162 -25.75 -33.29 -7.99
C ARG A 162 -26.67 -34.32 -7.34
N ALA A 163 -27.96 -34.04 -7.26
CA ALA A 163 -28.95 -34.97 -6.71
C ALA A 163 -29.02 -36.30 -7.48
N VAL A 164 -28.83 -36.31 -8.81
CA VAL A 164 -28.77 -37.56 -9.60
C VAL A 164 -27.45 -38.30 -9.37
N LEU A 165 -26.32 -37.60 -9.29
CA LEU A 165 -25.01 -38.20 -9.04
C LEU A 165 -24.88 -38.78 -7.62
N SER A 166 -25.63 -38.25 -6.65
CA SER A 166 -25.72 -38.77 -5.29
C SER A 166 -26.70 -39.94 -5.13
N ARG A 167 -27.31 -40.42 -6.22
CA ARG A 167 -28.22 -41.58 -6.16
C ARG A 167 -27.44 -42.89 -6.01
N PRO A 168 -27.81 -43.76 -5.07
CA PRO A 168 -27.11 -45.02 -4.87
C PRO A 168 -27.05 -45.92 -6.12
N GLU A 169 -28.06 -45.87 -6.99
CA GLU A 169 -28.14 -46.73 -8.18
C GLU A 169 -27.11 -46.37 -9.27
N LEU A 170 -26.54 -45.15 -9.22
CA LEU A 170 -25.52 -44.72 -10.18
C LEU A 170 -24.10 -45.13 -9.76
N GLY A 171 -23.83 -45.31 -8.47
CA GLY A 171 -22.49 -45.66 -7.96
C GLY A 171 -21.38 -44.69 -8.38
N ALA A 172 -21.69 -43.41 -8.60
CA ALA A 172 -20.78 -42.46 -9.23
C ALA A 172 -19.47 -42.28 -8.44
N ILE A 173 -19.54 -42.18 -7.11
CA ILE A 173 -18.36 -42.01 -6.25
C ILE A 173 -17.42 -43.21 -6.32
N GLN A 174 -17.94 -44.44 -6.37
CA GLN A 174 -17.10 -45.65 -6.53
C GLN A 174 -16.33 -45.62 -7.85
N VAL A 175 -17.00 -45.24 -8.94
CA VAL A 175 -16.35 -45.11 -10.25
C VAL A 175 -15.28 -44.02 -10.23
N PHE A 176 -15.59 -42.87 -9.63
CA PHE A 176 -14.63 -41.78 -9.50
C PHE A 176 -13.43 -42.16 -8.63
N LEU A 177 -13.63 -42.90 -7.54
CA LEU A 177 -12.56 -43.44 -6.71
C LEU A 177 -11.65 -44.42 -7.46
N GLY A 178 -12.24 -45.30 -8.28
CA GLY A 178 -11.48 -46.21 -9.13
C GLY A 178 -10.59 -45.45 -10.14
N VAL A 179 -11.11 -44.40 -10.77
CA VAL A 179 -10.31 -43.57 -11.66
C VAL A 179 -9.28 -42.71 -10.90
N LEU A 180 -9.63 -42.23 -9.72
CA LEU A 180 -8.72 -41.46 -8.86
C LEU A 180 -7.50 -42.30 -8.46
N GLN A 181 -7.69 -43.57 -8.10
CA GLN A 181 -6.57 -44.49 -7.85
C GLN A 181 -5.66 -44.62 -9.07
N LEU A 182 -6.22 -44.84 -10.26
CA LEU A 182 -5.42 -44.91 -11.50
C LEU A 182 -4.65 -43.61 -11.77
N CYS A 183 -5.21 -42.45 -11.43
CA CYS A 183 -4.55 -41.16 -11.55
C CYS A 183 -3.40 -40.98 -10.53
N LEU A 184 -3.58 -41.46 -9.30
CA LEU A 184 -2.59 -41.34 -8.22
C LEU A 184 -1.45 -42.38 -8.33
N GLU A 185 -1.70 -43.54 -8.95
CA GLU A 185 -0.70 -44.58 -9.22
C GLU A 185 0.13 -44.33 -10.48
N SER A 186 -0.30 -43.40 -11.34
CA SER A 186 0.43 -43.03 -12.55
C SER A 186 1.65 -42.14 -12.24
N GLU A 187 2.67 -42.15 -13.11
CA GLU A 187 3.86 -41.32 -12.91
C GLU A 187 3.52 -39.81 -12.86
N PRO A 188 4.19 -39.04 -11.99
CA PRO A 188 3.90 -37.62 -11.79
C PRO A 188 4.21 -36.79 -13.05
N ASP A 189 3.15 -36.48 -13.81
CA ASP A 189 3.15 -35.53 -14.93
C ASP A 189 2.30 -34.29 -14.53
N PRO A 190 2.79 -33.05 -14.72
CA PRO A 190 1.99 -31.84 -14.50
C PRO A 190 0.60 -31.87 -15.14
N SER A 191 0.47 -32.51 -16.30
CA SER A 191 -0.81 -32.62 -17.00
C SER A 191 -1.78 -33.62 -16.35
N GLN A 192 -1.26 -34.59 -15.58
CA GLN A 192 -2.06 -35.50 -14.78
C GLN A 192 -2.47 -34.89 -13.44
N ALA A 193 -1.63 -34.07 -12.82
CA ALA A 193 -1.98 -33.36 -11.58
C ALA A 193 -3.26 -32.52 -11.77
N ALA A 194 -3.39 -31.82 -12.89
CA ALA A 194 -4.59 -31.04 -13.24
C ALA A 194 -5.85 -31.91 -13.48
N ILE A 195 -5.68 -33.17 -13.90
CA ILE A 195 -6.79 -34.13 -14.07
C ILE A 195 -7.24 -34.64 -12.70
N THR A 196 -6.28 -35.00 -11.83
CA THR A 196 -6.53 -35.43 -10.44
C THR A 196 -7.24 -34.35 -9.64
N GLU A 197 -6.77 -33.11 -9.72
CA GLU A 197 -7.40 -31.96 -9.06
C GLU A 197 -8.85 -31.76 -9.52
N GLN A 198 -9.11 -31.78 -10.84
CA GLN A 198 -10.48 -31.64 -11.37
C GLN A 198 -11.40 -32.76 -10.93
N LEU A 199 -10.90 -33.99 -10.83
CA LEU A 199 -11.66 -35.13 -10.35
C LEU A 199 -12.01 -34.98 -8.86
N LEU A 200 -11.04 -34.56 -8.03
CA LEU A 200 -11.25 -34.31 -6.61
C LEU A 200 -12.24 -33.16 -6.37
N ASP A 201 -12.17 -32.07 -7.14
CA ASP A 201 -13.12 -30.93 -7.10
C ASP A 201 -14.57 -31.39 -7.40
N ILE A 202 -14.75 -32.24 -8.41
CA ILE A 202 -16.05 -32.85 -8.73
C ILE A 202 -16.56 -33.69 -7.56
N MET A 203 -15.70 -34.57 -7.02
CA MET A 203 -16.06 -35.46 -5.92
C MET A 203 -16.41 -34.69 -4.64
N GLU A 204 -15.61 -33.70 -4.28
CA GLU A 204 -15.84 -32.81 -3.12
C GLU A 204 -17.18 -32.07 -3.28
N THR A 205 -17.49 -31.54 -4.47
CA THR A 205 -18.75 -30.84 -4.73
C THR A 205 -19.96 -31.77 -4.52
N ILE A 206 -19.89 -33.01 -5.00
CA ILE A 206 -20.98 -34.00 -4.84
C ILE A 206 -21.12 -34.42 -3.37
N LEU A 207 -20.00 -34.71 -2.70
CA LEU A 207 -19.98 -35.16 -1.31
C LEU A 207 -20.42 -34.03 -0.35
N SER A 208 -20.05 -32.78 -0.62
CA SER A 208 -20.50 -31.63 0.16
C SER A 208 -22.01 -31.40 0.04
N ASP A 209 -22.58 -31.55 -1.17
CA ASP A 209 -24.03 -31.50 -1.36
C ASP A 209 -24.73 -32.67 -0.65
N ALA A 210 -24.17 -33.88 -0.72
CA ALA A 210 -24.72 -35.05 -0.03
C ALA A 210 -24.69 -34.90 1.50
N THR A 211 -23.64 -34.32 2.08
CA THR A 211 -23.55 -34.07 3.53
C THR A 211 -24.48 -32.95 4.03
N SER A 212 -25.10 -32.19 3.13
CA SER A 212 -26.15 -31.22 3.49
C SER A 212 -27.54 -31.86 3.67
N GLN A 213 -27.70 -33.14 3.29
CA GLN A 213 -28.94 -33.90 3.44
C GLN A 213 -29.07 -34.53 4.84
N SER A 214 -30.13 -35.28 5.09
CA SER A 214 -30.29 -36.02 6.34
C SER A 214 -29.23 -37.11 6.50
N LEU A 215 -28.85 -37.39 7.75
CA LEU A 215 -27.90 -38.46 8.07
C LEU A 215 -28.33 -39.81 7.48
N GLU A 216 -29.62 -40.15 7.53
CA GLU A 216 -30.15 -41.39 6.96
C GLU A 216 -29.94 -41.46 5.44
N SER A 217 -30.21 -40.38 4.71
CA SER A 217 -29.99 -40.30 3.25
C SER A 217 -28.51 -40.47 2.92
N PHE A 218 -27.65 -39.78 3.67
CA PHE A 218 -26.21 -39.86 3.48
C PHE A 218 -25.67 -41.27 3.79
N MET A 219 -26.15 -41.93 4.84
CA MET A 219 -25.76 -43.30 5.18
C MET A 219 -26.21 -44.32 4.13
N CYS A 220 -27.32 -44.08 3.44
CA CYS A 220 -27.71 -44.90 2.29
C CYS A 220 -26.73 -44.70 1.12
N PHE A 221 -26.33 -43.45 0.87
CA PHE A 221 -25.37 -43.09 -0.17
C PHE A 221 -23.95 -43.61 0.12
N SER A 222 -23.46 -43.53 1.37
CA SER A 222 -22.10 -43.91 1.74
C SER A 222 -21.78 -45.40 1.56
N ARG A 223 -22.82 -46.25 1.57
CA ARG A 223 -22.74 -47.68 1.21
C ARG A 223 -22.25 -47.90 -0.23
N THR A 224 -22.38 -46.89 -1.09
CA THR A 224 -21.94 -46.96 -2.48
C THR A 224 -20.49 -46.57 -2.70
N PHE A 225 -19.75 -46.14 -1.67
CA PHE A 225 -18.36 -45.67 -1.85
C PHE A 225 -17.33 -46.80 -2.09
N GLY A 226 -17.76 -48.07 -2.10
CA GLY A 226 -16.88 -49.22 -2.34
C GLY A 226 -16.20 -49.77 -1.08
N SER A 227 -15.06 -50.44 -1.24
CA SER A 227 -14.34 -51.10 -0.15
C SER A 227 -13.60 -50.10 0.77
N SER A 228 -13.39 -50.45 2.04
CA SER A 228 -12.53 -49.68 2.96
C SER A 228 -11.05 -49.61 2.49
N GLU A 229 -10.64 -50.48 1.56
CA GLU A 229 -9.32 -50.43 0.90
C GLU A 229 -9.04 -49.10 0.19
N TYR A 230 -10.06 -48.42 -0.35
CA TYR A 230 -9.88 -47.12 -0.99
C TYR A 230 -9.25 -46.10 -0.01
N ILE A 231 -9.64 -46.12 1.26
CA ILE A 231 -9.12 -45.19 2.27
C ILE A 231 -7.63 -45.45 2.51
N ARG A 232 -7.23 -46.73 2.62
CA ARG A 232 -5.82 -47.12 2.80
C ARG A 232 -4.96 -46.69 1.62
N SER A 233 -5.47 -46.89 0.39
CA SER A 233 -4.78 -46.43 -0.82
C SER A 233 -4.60 -44.92 -0.83
N LEU A 234 -5.66 -44.14 -0.57
CA LEU A 234 -5.60 -42.68 -0.58
C LEU A 234 -4.66 -42.13 0.51
N LEU A 235 -4.65 -42.74 1.69
CA LEU A 235 -3.71 -42.44 2.77
C LEU A 235 -2.25 -42.71 2.39
N THR A 236 -1.99 -43.80 1.66
CA THR A 236 -0.65 -44.09 1.15
C THR A 236 -0.26 -43.07 0.06
N CYS A 237 -1.20 -42.71 -0.81
CA CYS A 237 -0.99 -41.71 -1.86
C CYS A 237 -0.73 -40.31 -1.31
N SER A 238 -1.36 -39.91 -0.21
CA SER A 238 -1.11 -38.59 0.42
C SER A 238 0.33 -38.43 0.91
N MET A 239 1.03 -39.54 1.14
CA MET A 239 2.45 -39.59 1.50
C MET A 239 3.41 -39.60 0.31
N THR A 240 2.92 -39.69 -0.94
CA THR A 240 3.80 -39.70 -2.12
C THR A 240 4.30 -38.31 -2.47
N ALA A 241 5.54 -38.21 -2.96
CA ALA A 241 6.18 -36.93 -3.29
C ALA A 241 5.35 -36.06 -4.25
N GLY A 242 4.62 -36.68 -5.19
CA GLY A 242 3.77 -35.96 -6.15
C GLY A 242 2.60 -35.21 -5.49
N VAL A 243 1.97 -35.81 -4.46
CA VAL A 243 0.90 -35.15 -3.69
C VAL A 243 1.47 -34.16 -2.69
N ARG A 244 2.60 -34.50 -2.04
CA ARG A 244 3.30 -33.58 -1.11
C ARG A 244 3.69 -32.26 -1.76
N ALA A 245 4.12 -32.29 -3.02
CA ALA A 245 4.51 -31.10 -3.76
C ALA A 245 3.32 -30.21 -4.21
N ASN A 246 2.09 -30.72 -4.15
CA ASN A 246 0.89 -29.99 -4.62
C ASN A 246 -0.13 -29.84 -3.49
N HIS A 247 -0.05 -28.72 -2.77
CA HIS A 247 -0.92 -28.41 -1.63
C HIS A 247 -2.41 -28.42 -1.99
N THR A 248 -2.80 -27.91 -3.17
CA THR A 248 -4.21 -27.90 -3.62
C THR A 248 -4.77 -29.31 -3.75
N VAL A 249 -4.00 -30.23 -4.36
CA VAL A 249 -4.40 -31.63 -4.46
C VAL A 249 -4.49 -32.29 -3.08
N LEU A 250 -3.54 -32.01 -2.18
CA LEU A 250 -3.58 -32.52 -0.80
C LEU A 250 -4.84 -32.07 -0.06
N VAL A 251 -5.22 -30.79 -0.15
CA VAL A 251 -6.43 -30.25 0.50
C VAL A 251 -7.69 -30.94 -0.03
N HIS A 252 -7.89 -30.97 -1.35
CA HIS A 252 -9.06 -31.61 -1.95
C HIS A 252 -9.11 -33.12 -1.64
N LEU A 253 -7.96 -33.81 -1.72
CA LEU A 253 -7.84 -35.22 -1.38
C LEU A 253 -8.29 -35.47 0.06
N THR A 254 -7.83 -34.64 0.99
CA THR A 254 -8.11 -34.81 2.41
C THR A 254 -9.58 -34.55 2.74
N ARG A 255 -10.22 -33.56 2.10
CA ARG A 255 -11.67 -33.32 2.23
C ARG A 255 -12.50 -34.47 1.67
N VAL A 256 -12.11 -35.01 0.51
CA VAL A 256 -12.74 -36.21 -0.05
C VAL A 256 -12.56 -37.39 0.90
N MET A 257 -11.35 -37.66 1.41
CA MET A 257 -11.09 -38.73 2.38
C MET A 257 -11.96 -38.59 3.63
N ALA A 258 -12.08 -37.39 4.21
CA ALA A 258 -12.95 -37.15 5.35
C ALA A 258 -14.40 -37.51 5.05
N ALA A 259 -14.93 -37.06 3.90
CA ALA A 259 -16.30 -37.32 3.51
C ALA A 259 -16.62 -38.80 3.22
N LEU A 260 -15.63 -39.60 2.83
CA LEU A 260 -15.81 -41.04 2.57
C LEU A 260 -16.02 -41.88 3.84
N VAL A 261 -15.62 -41.34 5.00
CA VAL A 261 -15.67 -42.06 6.28
C VAL A 261 -16.83 -41.64 7.18
N TYR A 262 -17.50 -40.51 6.91
CA TYR A 262 -18.57 -40.01 7.78
C TYR A 262 -19.66 -41.07 8.03
N GLY A 263 -20.00 -41.23 9.31
CA GLY A 263 -21.00 -42.18 9.80
C GLY A 263 -20.62 -43.66 9.77
N ASP A 264 -19.44 -44.03 9.24
CA ASP A 264 -18.97 -45.42 9.16
C ASP A 264 -17.79 -45.65 10.13
N GLU A 265 -18.06 -46.34 11.24
CA GLU A 265 -17.10 -46.53 12.33
C GLU A 265 -15.82 -47.28 11.90
N GLU A 266 -15.93 -48.30 11.06
CA GLU A 266 -14.77 -49.07 10.57
C GLU A 266 -13.85 -48.16 9.74
N ARG A 267 -14.44 -47.38 8.83
CA ARG A 267 -13.72 -46.47 7.96
C ARG A 267 -13.11 -45.28 8.71
N MET A 268 -13.83 -44.72 9.68
CA MET A 268 -13.31 -43.67 10.55
C MET A 268 -12.10 -44.16 11.35
N ASN A 269 -12.18 -45.39 11.88
CA ASN A 269 -11.05 -45.97 12.63
C ASN A 269 -9.82 -46.16 11.72
N ILE A 270 -9.98 -46.68 10.50
CA ILE A 270 -8.86 -46.82 9.55
C ILE A 270 -8.20 -45.47 9.23
N LEU A 271 -9.03 -44.41 9.06
CA LEU A 271 -8.53 -43.07 8.78
C LEU A 271 -7.71 -42.52 9.94
N VAL A 272 -8.23 -42.64 11.17
CA VAL A 272 -7.62 -42.00 12.34
C VAL A 272 -6.42 -42.80 12.86
N GLU A 273 -6.47 -44.13 12.82
CA GLU A 273 -5.37 -45.03 13.21
C GLU A 273 -4.09 -44.73 12.41
N PHE A 274 -4.24 -44.31 11.15
CA PHE A 274 -3.10 -43.85 10.35
C PHE A 274 -2.32 -42.76 11.08
N PHE A 275 -2.97 -41.77 11.69
CA PHE A 275 -2.31 -40.63 12.34
C PHE A 275 -1.85 -40.90 13.78
N ASP A 276 -2.28 -41.99 14.43
CA ASP A 276 -1.97 -42.29 15.85
C ASP A 276 -0.48 -42.13 16.22
N PRO A 277 0.51 -42.59 15.43
CA PRO A 277 1.93 -42.49 15.80
C PRO A 277 2.45 -41.06 15.99
N VAL A 278 1.88 -40.07 15.30
CA VAL A 278 2.32 -38.66 15.36
C VAL A 278 1.52 -37.83 16.37
N LEU A 279 0.48 -38.42 16.97
CA LEU A 279 -0.37 -37.78 17.98
C LEU A 279 0.11 -38.04 19.43
N TYR A 280 1.29 -38.64 19.58
CA TYR A 280 2.03 -38.71 20.85
C TYR A 280 3.01 -37.52 20.92
N PHE A 281 2.49 -36.36 21.32
CA PHE A 281 3.18 -35.07 21.21
C PHE A 281 4.54 -35.02 21.92
N ASP A 282 4.68 -35.61 23.12
CA ASP A 282 5.97 -35.66 23.82
C ASP A 282 7.03 -36.48 23.07
N ILE A 283 6.60 -37.57 22.42
CA ILE A 283 7.49 -38.39 21.59
C ILE A 283 7.85 -37.63 20.31
N PHE A 284 6.86 -36.96 19.71
CA PHE A 284 7.04 -36.14 18.51
C PHE A 284 8.07 -35.04 18.76
N ASP A 285 7.97 -34.28 19.85
CA ASP A 285 8.93 -33.22 20.20
C ASP A 285 10.36 -33.75 20.34
N PHE A 286 10.53 -34.95 20.90
CA PHE A 286 11.84 -35.54 21.10
C PHE A 286 12.41 -36.16 19.82
N LYS A 287 11.55 -36.78 19.00
CA LYS A 287 11.95 -37.56 17.84
C LYS A 287 10.83 -37.60 16.80
N HIS A 288 11.01 -36.84 15.72
CA HIS A 288 10.23 -36.93 14.50
C HIS A 288 11.16 -36.85 13.28
N ASN A 289 10.64 -37.26 12.13
CA ASN A 289 11.27 -37.06 10.83
C ASN A 289 10.32 -36.29 9.88
N ALA A 290 10.78 -35.98 8.66
CA ALA A 290 9.98 -35.24 7.68
C ALA A 290 8.67 -35.93 7.26
N ASP A 291 8.61 -37.27 7.31
CA ASP A 291 7.36 -38.00 7.07
C ASP A 291 6.38 -37.83 8.24
N ASP A 292 6.87 -37.84 9.47
CA ASP A 292 6.06 -37.60 10.67
C ASP A 292 5.49 -36.17 10.69
N GLU A 293 6.30 -35.17 10.34
CA GLU A 293 5.84 -33.78 10.17
C GLU A 293 4.76 -33.65 9.10
N HIS A 294 5.00 -34.21 7.91
CA HIS A 294 4.04 -34.16 6.81
C HIS A 294 2.73 -34.89 7.17
N LYS A 295 2.82 -35.97 7.94
CA LYS A 295 1.66 -36.72 8.42
C LYS A 295 0.84 -35.91 9.42
N LEU A 296 1.49 -35.20 10.34
CA LEU A 296 0.83 -34.32 11.30
C LEU A 296 0.25 -33.07 10.63
N GLU A 297 0.93 -32.53 9.61
CA GLU A 297 0.40 -31.47 8.75
C GLU A 297 -0.86 -31.93 8.02
N THR A 298 -0.84 -33.12 7.42
CA THR A 298 -2.00 -33.72 6.76
C THR A 298 -3.16 -33.92 7.73
N PHE A 299 -2.88 -34.25 9.00
CA PHE A 299 -3.91 -34.34 10.04
C PHE A 299 -4.54 -32.98 10.36
N CYS A 300 -3.75 -31.90 10.43
CA CYS A 300 -4.28 -30.55 10.60
C CYS A 300 -5.22 -30.18 9.44
N VAL A 301 -4.76 -30.37 8.19
CA VAL A 301 -5.57 -30.14 6.98
C VAL A 301 -6.84 -31.00 6.98
N LEU A 302 -6.77 -32.24 7.49
CA LEU A 302 -7.93 -33.12 7.63
C LEU A 302 -8.96 -32.53 8.58
N THR A 303 -8.55 -32.17 9.80
CA THR A 303 -9.45 -31.63 10.83
C THR A 303 -10.08 -30.30 10.42
N GLU A 304 -9.33 -29.44 9.73
CA GLU A 304 -9.82 -28.17 9.15
C GLU A 304 -10.83 -28.41 8.01
N GLY A 305 -10.66 -29.52 7.26
CA GLY A 305 -11.50 -29.90 6.14
C GLY A 305 -12.79 -30.65 6.50
N ILE A 306 -13.05 -30.94 7.78
CA ILE A 306 -14.26 -31.65 8.20
C ILE A 306 -15.50 -30.77 8.01
N GLN A 307 -16.55 -31.31 7.40
CA GLN A 307 -17.81 -30.62 7.19
C GLN A 307 -18.46 -30.16 8.50
N ARG A 308 -18.95 -28.91 8.53
CA ARG A 308 -19.51 -28.26 9.71
C ARG A 308 -21.01 -28.52 9.84
N ASN A 309 -21.40 -29.80 9.85
CA ASN A 309 -22.78 -30.26 9.95
C ASN A 309 -22.86 -31.56 10.77
N ALA A 310 -24.08 -32.04 11.02
CA ALA A 310 -24.30 -33.24 11.84
C ALA A 310 -23.60 -34.50 11.28
N ILE A 311 -23.43 -34.60 9.96
CA ILE A 311 -22.76 -35.73 9.32
C ILE A 311 -21.24 -35.64 9.50
N GLY A 312 -20.63 -34.47 9.29
CA GLY A 312 -19.20 -34.28 9.55
C GLY A 312 -18.84 -34.41 11.04
N ASN A 313 -19.77 -34.02 11.93
CA ASN A 313 -19.61 -34.18 13.37
C ASN A 313 -19.44 -35.64 13.80
N THR A 314 -19.93 -36.64 13.05
CA THR A 314 -19.68 -38.05 13.41
C THR A 314 -18.19 -38.39 13.45
N LEU A 315 -17.38 -37.79 12.56
CA LEU A 315 -15.93 -37.98 12.57
C LEU A 315 -15.28 -37.20 13.71
N LYS A 316 -15.78 -36.00 14.02
CA LYS A 316 -15.29 -35.22 15.18
C LYS A 316 -15.57 -35.94 16.49
N ASP A 317 -16.77 -36.49 16.66
CA ASP A 317 -17.15 -37.33 17.79
C ASP A 317 -16.25 -38.56 17.92
N HIS A 318 -15.95 -39.23 16.80
CA HIS A 318 -15.05 -40.39 16.78
C HIS A 318 -13.61 -40.02 17.19
N ILE A 319 -13.06 -38.92 16.64
CA ILE A 319 -11.72 -38.41 17.02
C ILE A 319 -11.69 -38.00 18.50
N LEU A 320 -12.78 -37.41 19.00
CA LEU A 320 -12.92 -37.02 20.41
C LEU A 320 -12.93 -38.25 21.33
N ALA A 321 -13.64 -39.32 20.94
CA ALA A 321 -13.72 -40.57 21.69
C ALA A 321 -12.38 -41.30 21.83
N LEU A 322 -11.44 -41.09 20.89
CA LEU A 322 -10.07 -41.64 20.94
C LEU A 322 -9.11 -40.86 21.87
N ASP A 323 -9.61 -39.82 22.55
CA ASP A 323 -8.89 -38.98 23.53
C ASP A 323 -7.69 -38.19 22.96
N TYR A 324 -7.63 -37.92 21.65
CA TYR A 324 -6.55 -37.10 21.09
C TYR A 324 -6.59 -35.65 21.58
N VAL A 325 -7.79 -35.09 21.72
CA VAL A 325 -8.00 -33.75 22.31
C VAL A 325 -7.57 -33.74 23.78
N GLY A 326 -7.87 -34.80 24.53
CA GLY A 326 -7.43 -34.92 25.92
C GLY A 326 -5.92 -35.09 26.07
N ARG A 327 -5.25 -35.80 25.15
CA ARG A 327 -3.78 -35.85 25.08
C ARG A 327 -3.17 -34.47 24.83
N ALA A 328 -3.75 -33.69 23.91
CA ALA A 328 -3.30 -32.33 23.63
C ALA A 328 -3.48 -31.39 24.84
N ILE A 329 -4.61 -31.49 25.54
CA ILE A 329 -4.87 -30.74 26.78
C ILE A 329 -3.85 -31.11 27.86
N LYS A 330 -3.60 -32.41 28.07
CA LYS A 330 -2.58 -32.90 29.02
C LYS A 330 -1.19 -32.35 28.67
N TYR A 331 -0.84 -32.34 27.38
CA TYR A 331 0.42 -31.80 26.90
C TYR A 331 0.55 -30.30 27.20
N ILE A 332 -0.47 -29.48 26.86
CA ILE A 332 -0.48 -28.04 27.13
C ILE A 332 -0.37 -27.77 28.64
N ASN A 333 -1.13 -28.51 29.47
CA ASN A 333 -1.10 -28.36 30.92
C ASN A 333 0.24 -28.78 31.54
N PHE A 334 0.91 -29.79 30.98
CA PHE A 334 2.19 -30.29 31.51
C PHE A 334 3.37 -29.36 31.20
N HIS A 335 3.42 -28.83 29.98
CA HIS A 335 4.52 -27.97 29.53
C HIS A 335 4.29 -26.47 29.81
N SER A 336 3.08 -26.08 30.23
CA SER A 336 2.80 -24.70 30.64
C SER A 336 3.32 -24.42 32.05
N PRO A 337 4.01 -23.29 32.29
CA PRO A 337 4.28 -22.83 33.65
C PRO A 337 2.98 -22.61 34.42
N PHE A 338 3.02 -22.71 35.75
CA PHE A 338 1.91 -22.34 36.65
C PHE A 338 1.68 -20.81 36.57
N VAL A 339 1.05 -20.33 35.50
CA VAL A 339 0.85 -18.90 35.27
C VAL A 339 -0.39 -18.45 36.03
N LYS A 340 -0.23 -17.47 36.93
CA LYS A 340 -1.39 -16.71 37.44
C LYS A 340 -2.06 -16.04 36.23
N PRO A 341 -3.38 -16.22 36.02
CA PRO A 341 -4.08 -15.94 34.75
C PRO A 341 -4.17 -14.47 34.32
N THR A 342 -3.39 -13.56 34.92
CA THR A 342 -3.55 -12.11 34.75
C THR A 342 -2.36 -11.40 34.15
N LEU A 343 -1.14 -11.97 34.20
CA LEU A 343 0.07 -11.33 33.67
C LEU A 343 1.14 -12.36 33.31
N VAL A 344 1.24 -12.68 32.02
CA VAL A 344 2.43 -13.29 31.46
C VAL A 344 3.51 -12.23 31.37
N ARG A 345 4.69 -12.49 31.92
CA ARG A 345 5.90 -11.77 31.49
C ARG A 345 6.29 -12.40 30.15
N PRO A 346 6.28 -11.67 29.02
CA PRO A 346 6.67 -12.22 27.71
C PRO A 346 8.09 -12.83 27.72
N ASP A 347 8.90 -12.46 28.72
CA ASP A 347 10.27 -12.91 28.93
C ASP A 347 10.46 -14.06 29.91
N SER A 348 9.41 -14.78 30.34
CA SER A 348 9.64 -15.99 31.16
C SER A 348 10.27 -17.10 30.31
N ASP A 349 11.44 -17.59 30.71
CA ASP A 349 12.16 -18.68 30.05
C ASP A 349 11.28 -19.92 29.86
N ASP A 350 10.38 -20.20 30.81
CA ASP A 350 9.43 -21.33 30.76
C ASP A 350 8.43 -21.24 29.58
N LEU A 351 7.94 -20.04 29.26
CA LEU A 351 7.02 -19.84 28.13
C LEU A 351 7.75 -19.91 26.79
N LYS A 352 8.99 -19.42 26.75
CA LYS A 352 9.88 -19.56 25.58
C LYS A 352 10.18 -21.03 25.30
N GLU A 353 10.34 -21.85 26.35
CA GLU A 353 10.48 -23.29 26.19
C GLU A 353 9.23 -23.93 25.56
N LEU A 354 8.03 -23.63 26.07
CA LEU A 354 6.77 -24.16 25.50
C LEU A 354 6.61 -23.77 24.02
N MET A 355 6.86 -22.50 23.68
CA MET A 355 6.77 -22.02 22.29
C MET A 355 7.78 -22.67 21.35
N SER A 356 8.91 -23.15 21.87
CA SER A 356 9.94 -23.82 21.07
C SER A 356 9.62 -25.30 20.77
N LYS A 357 8.57 -25.86 21.37
CA LYS A 357 8.20 -27.27 21.17
C LYS A 357 7.55 -27.50 19.78
N PRO A 358 8.07 -28.41 18.94
CA PRO A 358 7.56 -28.65 17.59
C PRO A 358 6.06 -29.01 17.50
N ALA A 359 5.53 -29.76 18.47
CA ALA A 359 4.15 -30.24 18.44
C ALA A 359 3.12 -29.13 18.68
N LEU A 360 3.47 -28.06 19.40
CA LEU A 360 2.52 -27.05 19.87
C LEU A 360 1.73 -26.40 18.72
N LYS A 361 2.40 -26.04 17.61
CA LYS A 361 1.73 -25.41 16.46
C LYS A 361 0.68 -26.32 15.84
N TYR A 362 0.97 -27.62 15.74
CA TYR A 362 0.04 -28.60 15.19
C TYR A 362 -1.12 -28.84 16.14
N ILE A 363 -0.86 -28.88 17.46
CA ILE A 363 -1.88 -29.00 18.50
C ILE A 363 -2.92 -27.89 18.38
N LEU A 364 -2.47 -26.63 18.34
CA LEU A 364 -3.37 -25.48 18.21
C LEU A 364 -4.20 -25.55 16.92
N ARG A 365 -3.58 -25.92 15.79
CA ARG A 365 -4.25 -26.03 14.49
C ARG A 365 -5.31 -27.13 14.45
N PHE A 366 -4.97 -28.37 14.81
CA PHE A 366 -5.94 -29.46 14.71
C PHE A 366 -7.09 -29.29 15.72
N MET A 367 -6.80 -28.76 16.92
CA MET A 367 -7.84 -28.43 17.89
C MET A 367 -8.79 -27.36 17.37
N THR A 368 -8.27 -26.38 16.62
CA THR A 368 -9.09 -25.34 15.96
C THR A 368 -10.04 -25.96 14.93
N GLY A 369 -9.52 -26.81 14.05
CA GLY A 369 -10.32 -27.52 13.04
C GLY A 369 -11.42 -28.39 13.66
N LEU A 370 -11.12 -29.12 14.73
CA LEU A 370 -12.09 -29.91 15.46
C LEU A 370 -13.13 -29.04 16.19
N ALA A 371 -12.71 -27.99 16.90
CA ALA A 371 -13.60 -27.12 17.67
C ALA A 371 -14.64 -26.40 16.79
N GLN A 372 -14.30 -26.07 15.54
CA GLN A 372 -15.16 -25.27 14.67
C GLN A 372 -16.50 -25.95 14.36
N GLY A 373 -17.59 -25.42 14.90
CA GLY A 373 -18.94 -25.98 14.73
C GLY A 373 -19.21 -27.28 15.49
N HIS A 374 -18.39 -27.63 16.49
CA HIS A 374 -18.51 -28.85 17.28
C HIS A 374 -18.47 -28.60 18.78
N GLU A 375 -19.64 -28.50 19.40
CA GLU A 375 -19.81 -28.17 20.82
C GLU A 375 -19.08 -29.13 21.79
N PRO A 376 -19.12 -30.48 21.64
CA PRO A 376 -18.41 -31.39 22.54
C PRO A 376 -16.90 -31.15 22.61
N THR A 377 -16.26 -30.89 21.46
CA THR A 377 -14.83 -30.53 21.44
C THR A 377 -14.60 -29.19 22.13
N GLN A 378 -15.43 -28.16 21.86
CA GLN A 378 -15.27 -26.85 22.48
C GLN A 378 -15.35 -26.91 24.01
N VAL A 379 -16.26 -27.73 24.55
CA VAL A 379 -16.38 -27.96 26.01
C VAL A 379 -15.11 -28.58 26.57
N GLN A 380 -14.51 -29.57 25.90
CA GLN A 380 -13.28 -30.21 26.38
C GLN A 380 -12.07 -29.26 26.30
N VAL A 381 -11.94 -28.51 25.20
CA VAL A 381 -10.86 -27.52 25.02
C VAL A 381 -10.97 -26.33 25.98
N ALA A 382 -12.16 -26.05 26.52
CA ALA A 382 -12.38 -24.95 27.44
C ALA A 382 -11.46 -24.98 28.69
N GLU A 383 -10.98 -26.17 29.09
CA GLU A 383 -10.05 -26.35 30.21
C GLU A 383 -8.75 -25.55 30.05
N VAL A 384 -8.20 -25.49 28.82
CA VAL A 384 -6.91 -24.85 28.54
C VAL A 384 -7.02 -23.39 28.12
N ILE A 385 -8.23 -22.81 28.07
CA ILE A 385 -8.47 -21.41 27.69
C ILE A 385 -7.51 -20.44 28.40
N PRO A 386 -7.24 -20.53 29.72
CA PRO A 386 -6.32 -19.61 30.37
C PRO A 386 -4.90 -19.66 29.81
N ILE A 387 -4.41 -20.84 29.44
CA ILE A 387 -3.07 -21.04 28.89
C ILE A 387 -3.03 -20.59 27.43
N VAL A 388 -4.06 -20.93 26.64
CA VAL A 388 -4.17 -20.50 25.24
C VAL A 388 -4.30 -18.97 25.15
N HIS A 389 -5.05 -18.33 26.06
CA HIS A 389 -5.10 -16.88 26.16
C HIS A 389 -3.73 -16.28 26.53
N CYS A 390 -2.92 -16.96 27.34
CA CYS A 390 -1.54 -16.52 27.57
C CYS A 390 -0.69 -16.60 26.29
N LEU A 391 -0.87 -17.64 25.47
CA LEU A 391 -0.19 -17.82 24.18
C LEU A 391 -0.64 -16.81 23.12
N GLU A 392 -1.89 -16.35 23.15
CA GLU A 392 -2.42 -15.27 22.29
C GLU A 392 -1.60 -13.97 22.45
N GLN A 393 -1.02 -13.73 23.63
CA GLN A 393 -0.34 -12.47 23.98
C GLN A 393 1.14 -12.42 23.60
N VAL A 394 1.68 -13.48 23.00
CA VAL A 394 3.11 -13.59 22.67
C VAL A 394 3.37 -13.60 21.17
N SER A 395 4.43 -12.90 20.75
CA SER A 395 4.97 -12.95 19.40
C SER A 395 6.00 -14.06 19.29
N SER A 396 5.86 -14.97 18.32
CA SER A 396 6.82 -16.04 18.03
C SER A 396 7.02 -16.23 16.52
N ASP A 397 8.18 -16.77 16.13
CA ASP A 397 8.56 -17.01 14.73
C ASP A 397 7.62 -18.01 14.02
N GLU A 398 7.03 -18.94 14.76
CA GLU A 398 6.06 -19.94 14.26
C GLU A 398 4.61 -19.45 14.33
N HIS A 399 4.37 -18.15 14.53
CA HIS A 399 3.05 -17.53 14.62
C HIS A 399 2.10 -18.17 15.67
N VAL A 400 2.65 -18.66 16.79
CA VAL A 400 1.89 -19.36 17.85
C VAL A 400 0.77 -18.49 18.42
N GLY A 401 1.00 -17.18 18.54
CA GLY A 401 -0.04 -16.23 19.00
C GLY A 401 -1.27 -16.21 18.10
N SER A 402 -1.10 -16.18 16.78
CA SER A 402 -2.20 -16.23 15.81
C SER A 402 -2.92 -17.60 15.83
N LEU A 403 -2.17 -18.69 16.01
CA LEU A 403 -2.76 -20.03 16.14
C LEU A 403 -3.60 -20.17 17.42
N ALA A 404 -3.14 -19.57 18.51
CA ALA A 404 -3.88 -19.52 19.78
C ALA A 404 -5.15 -18.66 19.65
N GLU A 405 -5.06 -17.49 19.01
CA GLU A 405 -6.21 -16.64 18.69
C GLU A 405 -7.26 -17.40 17.86
N ASN A 406 -6.84 -18.06 16.77
CA ASN A 406 -7.72 -18.87 15.92
C ASN A 406 -8.44 -19.99 16.70
N LEU A 407 -7.74 -20.63 17.65
CA LEU A 407 -8.35 -21.63 18.53
C LEU A 407 -9.42 -20.99 19.43
N LEU A 408 -9.14 -19.86 20.06
CA LEU A 408 -10.10 -19.15 20.92
C LEU A 408 -11.34 -18.69 20.14
N GLU A 409 -11.18 -18.19 18.91
CA GLU A 409 -12.29 -17.78 18.04
C GLU A 409 -13.16 -18.97 17.57
N ALA A 410 -12.61 -20.17 17.54
CA ALA A 410 -13.37 -21.40 17.27
C ALA A 410 -14.24 -21.86 18.46
N LEU A 411 -13.96 -21.38 19.69
CA LEU A 411 -14.70 -21.72 20.91
C LEU A 411 -15.90 -20.77 21.10
N LYS A 412 -17.06 -21.18 20.58
CA LYS A 412 -18.29 -20.38 20.56
C LYS A 412 -19.36 -20.81 21.58
N THR A 413 -19.08 -21.80 22.43
CA THR A 413 -19.99 -22.15 23.54
C THR A 413 -20.11 -20.99 24.51
N GLU A 414 -21.29 -20.78 25.09
CA GLU A 414 -21.57 -19.66 26.00
C GLU A 414 -20.56 -19.58 27.14
N GLN A 415 -20.25 -20.72 27.77
CA GLN A 415 -19.28 -20.79 28.88
C GLN A 415 -17.86 -20.44 28.45
N ALA A 416 -17.42 -20.90 27.27
CA ALA A 416 -16.08 -20.61 26.76
C ALA A 416 -15.96 -19.13 26.33
N ALA A 417 -16.94 -18.62 25.59
CA ALA A 417 -16.98 -17.24 25.13
C ALA A 417 -16.94 -16.25 26.30
N LEU A 418 -17.74 -16.48 27.35
CA LEU A 418 -17.73 -15.65 28.57
C LEU A 418 -16.38 -15.70 29.29
N LEU A 419 -15.74 -16.87 29.37
CA LEU A 419 -14.42 -17.01 30.00
C LEU A 419 -13.34 -16.28 29.20
N ILE A 420 -13.37 -16.38 27.87
CA ILE A 420 -12.43 -15.70 26.96
C ILE A 420 -12.59 -14.18 27.08
N GLU A 421 -13.83 -13.68 27.04
CA GLU A 421 -14.12 -12.25 27.18
C GLU A 421 -13.66 -11.72 28.55
N HIS A 422 -13.95 -12.46 29.62
CA HIS A 422 -13.50 -12.13 30.97
C HIS A 422 -11.97 -12.04 31.08
N LEU A 423 -11.24 -13.00 30.51
CA LEU A 423 -9.77 -13.00 30.51
C LEU A 423 -9.20 -11.85 29.66
N ARG A 424 -9.75 -11.60 28.48
CA ARG A 424 -9.37 -10.45 27.62
C ARG A 424 -9.67 -9.11 28.32
N GLU A 425 -10.74 -9.00 29.11
CA GLU A 425 -11.02 -7.82 29.95
C GLU A 425 -10.01 -7.64 31.09
N LEU A 426 -9.69 -8.72 31.82
CA LEU A 426 -8.69 -8.70 32.88
C LEU A 426 -7.33 -8.25 32.33
N THR A 427 -6.89 -8.81 31.21
CA THR A 427 -5.63 -8.44 30.53
C THR A 427 -5.63 -6.97 30.11
N ARG A 428 -6.72 -6.47 29.51
CA ARG A 428 -6.88 -5.04 29.17
C ARG A 428 -6.79 -4.13 30.41
N SER A 429 -7.48 -4.50 31.49
CA SER A 429 -7.51 -3.72 32.73
C SER A 429 -6.13 -3.63 33.41
N GLU A 430 -5.38 -4.73 33.40
CA GLU A 430 -4.08 -4.83 34.05
C GLU A 430 -2.97 -4.16 33.21
N LYS A 431 -2.98 -4.31 31.88
CA LYS A 431 -2.13 -3.52 30.97
C LYS A 431 -2.33 -2.02 31.18
N LYS A 432 -3.58 -1.56 31.31
CA LYS A 432 -3.91 -0.16 31.62
C LYS A 432 -3.36 0.28 32.98
N ARG A 433 -3.47 -0.56 34.02
CA ARG A 433 -2.93 -0.29 35.36
C ARG A 433 -1.40 -0.15 35.33
N LEU A 434 -0.70 -1.05 34.65
CA LEU A 434 0.76 -1.00 34.51
C LEU A 434 1.23 0.24 33.73
N ALA A 435 0.55 0.59 32.64
CA ALA A 435 0.83 1.81 31.88
C ALA A 435 0.66 3.08 32.75
N MET A 436 -0.39 3.13 33.58
CA MET A 436 -0.60 4.22 34.54
C MET A 436 0.50 4.29 35.62
N ALA A 437 0.92 3.14 36.17
CA ALA A 437 2.00 3.09 37.16
C ALA A 437 3.37 3.49 36.56
N MET A 438 3.64 3.10 35.30
CA MET A 438 4.86 3.47 34.58
C MET A 438 4.88 4.97 34.26
N ARG A 439 3.71 5.52 33.88
CA ARG A 439 3.48 6.97 33.72
C ARG A 439 3.70 7.73 35.03
N GLU A 440 3.17 7.25 36.15
CA GLU A 440 3.34 7.89 37.46
C GLU A 440 4.81 7.87 37.93
N LYS A 441 5.51 6.74 37.71
CA LYS A 441 6.95 6.60 38.00
C LYS A 441 7.82 7.53 37.13
N GLN A 442 7.50 7.69 35.85
CA GLN A 442 8.18 8.62 34.94
C GLN A 442 7.86 10.09 35.28
N LEU A 443 6.61 10.41 35.62
CA LEU A 443 6.19 11.74 36.07
C LEU A 443 6.86 12.16 37.39
N GLY A 444 7.03 11.23 38.33
CA GLY A 444 7.75 11.44 39.59
C GLY A 444 9.25 11.69 39.39
N ALA A 445 9.88 10.97 38.45
CA ALA A 445 11.28 11.22 38.06
C ALA A 445 11.50 12.59 37.40
N LEU A 446 10.43 13.17 36.81
CA LEU A 446 10.40 14.50 36.19
C LEU A 446 9.90 15.62 37.12
N GLY A 447 9.66 15.35 38.41
CA GLY A 447 9.29 16.35 39.41
C GLY A 447 7.83 16.87 39.32
N MET A 448 6.93 16.14 38.65
CA MET A 448 5.53 16.53 38.46
C MET A 448 4.58 15.59 39.22
N ARG A 449 3.43 16.09 39.70
CA ARG A 449 2.37 15.27 40.31
C ARG A 449 1.01 15.48 39.62
N THR A 450 0.25 14.40 39.53
CA THR A 450 -1.17 14.40 39.15
C THR A 450 -2.06 14.64 40.36
N ASN A 451 -3.08 15.48 40.22
CA ASN A 451 -4.13 15.65 41.22
C ASN A 451 -5.23 14.57 41.06
N ASP A 452 -6.19 14.54 42.00
CA ASP A 452 -7.27 13.54 42.08
C ASP A 452 -8.25 13.54 40.88
N LYS A 453 -8.09 14.48 39.93
CA LYS A 453 -8.84 14.54 38.67
C LYS A 453 -8.01 14.14 37.45
N GLY A 454 -6.80 13.61 37.65
CA GLY A 454 -5.89 13.18 36.59
C GLY A 454 -5.16 14.32 35.87
N GLN A 455 -5.21 15.56 36.38
CA GLN A 455 -4.51 16.71 35.82
C GLN A 455 -3.14 16.89 36.49
N VAL A 456 -2.09 17.10 35.70
CA VAL A 456 -0.71 17.26 36.18
C VAL A 456 -0.48 18.71 36.57
N THR A 457 -0.11 18.99 37.82
CA THR A 457 0.22 20.34 38.31
C THR A 457 1.66 20.40 38.80
N ALA A 458 2.45 21.33 38.28
CA ALA A 458 3.83 21.54 38.73
C ALA A 458 3.95 22.79 39.62
N LYS A 459 4.85 22.73 40.61
CA LYS A 459 5.30 23.91 41.36
C LYS A 459 6.59 24.40 40.73
N SER A 460 6.55 25.50 39.97
CA SER A 460 7.61 26.52 39.88
C SER A 460 7.31 27.50 38.74
N ALA A 461 7.79 28.74 38.90
CA ALA A 461 7.68 29.90 38.00
C ALA A 461 8.22 29.72 36.57
N ILE A 462 8.67 28.52 36.21
CA ILE A 462 9.08 28.12 34.85
C ILE A 462 7.86 27.93 33.93
N LEU A 463 6.67 27.65 34.48
CA LEU A 463 5.47 27.38 33.69
C LEU A 463 4.86 28.60 32.99
N GLN A 464 5.10 29.82 33.47
CA GLN A 464 4.68 31.02 32.72
C GLN A 464 5.46 31.18 31.41
N ALA A 465 6.68 30.63 31.31
CA ALA A 465 7.44 30.59 30.06
C ALA A 465 7.02 29.42 29.13
N MET A 466 6.32 28.40 29.66
CA MET A 466 5.86 27.26 28.86
C MET A 466 4.48 27.47 28.21
N GLU A 467 3.68 28.45 28.67
CA GLU A 467 2.46 28.89 27.96
C GLU A 467 2.80 29.70 26.68
N GLU A 468 4.04 30.16 26.50
CA GLU A 468 4.52 30.84 25.28
C GLU A 468 5.11 29.88 24.22
N LEU A 469 5.34 28.60 24.58
CA LEU A 469 5.84 27.55 23.67
C LEU A 469 4.71 27.06 22.74
N GLY A 470 4.26 27.92 21.82
CA GLY A 470 3.33 27.47 20.78
C GLY A 470 3.98 26.50 19.79
N GLU A 471 3.15 25.72 19.12
CA GLU A 471 3.58 24.79 18.07
C GLU A 471 4.38 25.55 16.98
N GLU A 472 5.45 24.92 16.49
CA GLU A 472 6.23 25.44 15.36
C GLU A 472 5.41 25.24 14.09
N THR A 473 5.01 26.34 13.47
CA THR A 473 4.22 26.37 12.24
C THR A 473 5.12 26.81 11.09
N GLY A 474 5.19 26.02 10.02
CA GLY A 474 6.04 26.33 8.86
C GLY A 474 7.22 25.37 8.68
N LEU A 475 8.36 25.90 8.23
CA LEU A 475 9.55 25.11 7.92
C LEU A 475 10.34 24.75 9.18
N VAL A 476 10.70 23.47 9.29
CA VAL A 476 11.43 22.93 10.44
C VAL A 476 12.69 22.21 10.01
N CYS A 477 13.75 22.33 10.81
CA CYS A 477 14.99 21.61 10.59
C CYS A 477 14.79 20.09 10.80
N CYS A 478 15.21 19.27 9.83
CA CYS A 478 15.10 17.81 9.91
C CYS A 478 15.94 17.19 11.03
N ILE A 479 16.97 17.90 11.52
CA ILE A 479 17.87 17.44 12.58
C ILE A 479 17.35 17.81 13.97
N CYS A 480 17.14 19.10 14.25
CA CYS A 480 16.76 19.58 15.58
C CYS A 480 15.25 19.78 15.78
N ARG A 481 14.45 19.66 14.70
CA ARG A 481 12.98 19.83 14.70
C ARG A 481 12.48 21.21 15.16
N GLU A 482 13.37 22.20 15.16
CA GLU A 482 13.06 23.62 15.44
C GLU A 482 13.04 24.41 14.11
N GLY A 483 12.15 25.40 14.02
CA GLY A 483 12.03 26.32 12.88
C GLY A 483 12.29 27.78 13.30
N TYR A 484 11.70 28.74 12.58
CA TYR A 484 11.92 30.17 12.85
C TYR A 484 11.28 30.67 14.15
N ARG A 485 10.31 29.96 14.74
CA ARG A 485 9.74 30.33 16.04
C ARG A 485 10.78 30.15 17.16
N TYR A 486 11.48 29.02 17.16
CA TYR A 486 12.50 28.70 18.18
C TYR A 486 13.90 29.18 17.82
N GLN A 487 14.22 29.26 16.52
CA GLN A 487 15.53 29.68 15.99
C GLN A 487 15.39 30.85 14.98
N PRO A 488 14.80 31.99 15.37
CA PRO A 488 14.42 33.07 14.45
C PRO A 488 15.57 33.67 13.64
N ALA A 489 16.79 33.65 14.18
CA ALA A 489 17.97 34.23 13.55
C ALA A 489 18.79 33.22 12.71
N LYS A 490 18.49 31.92 12.77
CA LYS A 490 19.29 30.90 12.06
C LYS A 490 18.83 30.75 10.61
N VAL A 491 19.78 30.59 9.70
CA VAL A 491 19.50 30.32 8.29
C VAL A 491 19.08 28.85 8.14
N LEU A 492 17.87 28.63 7.61
CA LEU A 492 17.44 27.32 7.10
C LEU A 492 17.95 27.13 5.67
N GLY A 493 18.08 25.89 5.22
CA GLY A 493 18.42 25.56 3.85
C GLY A 493 17.68 24.32 3.38
N ILE A 494 17.32 24.30 2.10
CA ILE A 494 16.70 23.16 1.42
C ILE A 494 17.81 22.33 0.79
N TYR A 495 17.85 21.03 1.07
CA TYR A 495 18.73 20.13 0.33
C TYR A 495 18.33 20.08 -1.14
N THR A 496 19.27 20.35 -2.03
CA THR A 496 19.04 20.43 -3.47
C THR A 496 20.01 19.53 -4.22
N PHE A 497 19.58 19.03 -5.36
CA PHE A 497 20.44 18.38 -6.32
C PHE A 497 20.39 19.15 -7.64
N THR A 498 21.56 19.62 -8.05
CA THR A 498 21.73 20.44 -9.23
C THR A 498 22.60 19.71 -10.24
N LYS A 499 22.18 19.73 -11.51
CA LYS A 499 23.01 19.24 -12.62
C LYS A 499 23.07 20.27 -13.75
N ARG A 500 24.11 20.17 -14.56
CA ARG A 500 24.27 20.98 -15.76
C ARG A 500 23.16 20.67 -16.79
N ALA A 501 22.58 21.71 -17.37
CA ALA A 501 21.53 21.58 -18.38
C ALA A 501 21.65 22.69 -19.44
N ASN A 502 21.09 22.47 -20.62
CA ASN A 502 20.91 23.56 -21.58
C ASN A 502 19.81 24.48 -21.06
N THR A 503 20.03 25.78 -21.15
CA THR A 503 18.98 26.76 -20.82
C THR A 503 17.86 26.71 -21.84
N GLU A 504 18.16 26.49 -23.12
CA GLU A 504 17.18 26.33 -24.20
C GLU A 504 17.63 25.24 -25.18
N ASP A 505 16.84 24.19 -25.32
CA ASP A 505 17.16 23.05 -26.20
C ASP A 505 16.91 23.37 -27.67
N TYR A 506 16.10 24.38 -27.97
CA TYR A 506 15.85 24.82 -29.33
C TYR A 506 16.73 26.02 -29.73
N GLU A 507 17.77 26.37 -28.97
CA GLU A 507 18.58 27.55 -29.29
C GLU A 507 19.21 27.45 -30.67
N ALA A 508 19.07 28.52 -31.47
CA ALA A 508 19.57 28.62 -32.85
C ALA A 508 21.10 28.51 -33.00
N LYS A 509 21.87 28.58 -31.89
CA LYS A 509 23.33 28.61 -31.90
C LYS A 509 23.94 27.20 -31.92
N ALA A 510 25.05 27.03 -32.63
CA ALA A 510 25.79 25.76 -32.72
C ALA A 510 26.26 25.21 -31.36
N ARG A 511 26.53 26.10 -30.39
CA ARG A 511 26.77 25.74 -28.99
C ARG A 511 25.69 26.42 -28.14
N ARG A 512 24.79 25.60 -27.58
CA ARG A 512 23.69 26.06 -26.73
C ARG A 512 24.22 26.66 -25.43
N ALA A 513 23.53 27.67 -24.92
CA ALA A 513 23.82 28.33 -23.65
C ALA A 513 23.59 27.36 -22.50
N LEU A 514 24.62 27.20 -21.67
CA LEU A 514 24.67 26.24 -20.59
C LEU A 514 24.24 26.90 -19.29
N GLY A 515 23.33 26.27 -18.57
CA GLY A 515 22.92 26.62 -17.23
C GLY A 515 22.88 25.38 -16.36
N TYR A 516 21.89 25.34 -15.48
CA TYR A 516 21.67 24.25 -14.55
C TYR A 516 20.19 24.04 -14.30
N THR A 517 19.85 22.85 -13.81
CA THR A 517 18.52 22.52 -13.34
C THR A 517 18.63 21.89 -11.96
N THR A 518 17.75 22.32 -11.07
CA THR A 518 17.71 21.93 -9.67
C THR A 518 16.44 21.16 -9.34
N VAL A 519 16.57 20.08 -8.58
CA VAL A 519 15.45 19.30 -8.01
C VAL A 519 15.69 19.02 -6.52
N THR A 520 14.64 18.63 -5.80
CA THR A 520 14.73 18.42 -4.34
C THR A 520 13.73 17.39 -3.82
N HIS A 521 14.10 16.73 -2.70
CA HIS A 521 13.17 15.99 -1.83
C HIS A 521 12.40 16.90 -0.87
N PHE A 522 12.83 18.17 -0.76
CA PHE A 522 12.30 19.21 0.12
C PHE A 522 12.52 18.94 1.62
N ASN A 523 13.67 18.38 1.99
CA ASN A 523 14.09 18.39 3.39
C ASN A 523 14.80 19.70 3.74
N VAL A 524 14.35 20.32 4.82
CA VAL A 524 14.87 21.60 5.32
C VAL A 524 15.76 21.36 6.52
N VAL A 525 16.87 22.07 6.63
CA VAL A 525 17.85 21.93 7.73
C VAL A 525 18.42 23.28 8.09
N HIS A 526 18.71 23.53 9.37
CA HIS A 526 19.55 24.69 9.72
C HIS A 526 20.94 24.50 9.11
N VAL A 527 21.47 25.53 8.45
CA VAL A 527 22.83 25.48 7.87
C VAL A 527 23.86 25.08 8.93
N ASP A 528 23.69 25.56 10.16
CA ASP A 528 24.57 25.21 11.29
C ASP A 528 24.44 23.75 11.74
N CYS A 529 23.23 23.20 11.74
CA CYS A 529 22.98 21.79 12.08
C CYS A 529 23.59 20.87 11.03
N HIS A 530 23.43 21.21 9.75
CA HIS A 530 24.07 20.50 8.64
C HIS A 530 25.61 20.55 8.78
N MET A 531 26.19 21.73 8.96
CA MET A 531 27.65 21.89 9.13
C MET A 531 28.19 21.16 10.37
N SER A 532 27.39 21.02 11.41
CA SER A 532 27.75 20.25 12.61
C SER A 532 27.69 18.75 12.36
N ALA A 533 26.64 18.27 11.68
CA ALA A 533 26.47 16.87 11.29
C ALA A 533 27.60 16.39 10.35
N VAL A 534 27.94 17.19 9.33
CA VAL A 534 29.04 16.91 8.39
C VAL A 534 30.38 16.84 9.13
N ARG A 535 30.65 17.74 10.09
CA ARG A 535 31.88 17.72 10.89
C ARG A 535 32.01 16.48 11.79
N LEU A 536 30.89 15.93 12.27
CA LEU A 536 30.88 14.73 13.10
C LEU A 536 31.12 13.45 12.29
N ALA A 537 30.76 13.44 11.01
CA ALA A 537 30.83 12.25 10.13
C ALA A 537 32.24 11.87 9.63
N ARG A 538 33.29 12.55 10.10
CA ARG A 538 34.74 12.37 9.82
C ARG A 538 35.09 11.32 8.74
N ALA A 539 35.66 11.77 7.62
CA ALA A 539 36.22 10.99 6.50
C ALA A 539 35.25 10.52 5.38
N ARG A 540 33.99 10.99 5.36
CA ARG A 540 33.06 10.81 4.23
C ARG A 540 32.88 12.11 3.45
N ASP A 541 32.48 11.99 2.19
CA ASP A 541 32.06 13.14 1.38
C ASP A 541 30.88 13.87 2.05
N GLU A 542 30.86 15.21 1.96
CA GLU A 542 29.84 16.07 2.59
C GLU A 542 28.43 15.66 2.15
N TRP A 543 28.29 15.37 0.86
CA TRP A 543 27.01 15.09 0.23
C TRP A 543 26.55 13.65 0.41
N GLU A 544 27.49 12.69 0.51
CA GLU A 544 27.19 11.33 0.97
C GLU A 544 26.65 11.32 2.41
N SER A 545 27.20 12.16 3.28
CA SER A 545 26.74 12.28 4.66
C SER A 545 25.41 13.01 4.76
N ALA A 546 25.22 14.04 3.92
CA ALA A 546 23.99 14.81 3.86
C ALA A 546 22.80 13.98 3.33
N ALA A 547 23.03 13.03 2.43
CA ALA A 547 21.98 12.15 1.89
C ALA A 547 21.22 11.40 2.99
N LEU A 548 21.88 10.99 4.08
CA LEU A 548 21.24 10.34 5.24
C LEU A 548 20.21 11.26 5.93
N GLN A 549 20.50 12.55 6.01
CA GLN A 549 19.60 13.56 6.58
C GLN A 549 18.55 14.07 5.57
N ASN A 550 18.72 13.69 4.30
CA ASN A 550 17.85 14.01 3.19
C ASN A 550 17.04 12.78 2.73
N ALA A 551 16.61 11.92 3.66
CA ALA A 551 15.82 10.72 3.37
C ALA A 551 16.45 9.79 2.31
N ASN A 552 17.77 9.58 2.40
CA ASN A 552 18.58 8.81 1.44
C ASN A 552 18.49 9.30 -0.02
N THR A 553 18.06 10.54 -0.23
CA THR A 553 17.98 11.17 -1.56
C THR A 553 19.27 11.94 -1.85
N LYS A 554 19.80 11.82 -3.07
CA LYS A 554 21.02 12.54 -3.49
C LYS A 554 20.81 14.05 -3.39
N CYS A 555 21.81 14.74 -2.89
CA CYS A 555 21.89 16.19 -2.82
C CYS A 555 23.34 16.62 -3.07
N ASN A 556 23.56 17.79 -3.66
CA ASN A 556 24.89 18.37 -3.89
C ASN A 556 24.90 19.90 -3.67
N GLY A 557 23.87 20.41 -3.02
CA GLY A 557 23.73 21.82 -2.70
C GLY A 557 22.74 22.04 -1.57
N LEU A 558 22.87 23.20 -0.93
CA LEU A 558 21.97 23.66 0.13
C LEU A 558 21.47 25.05 -0.23
N LEU A 559 20.20 25.16 -0.66
CA LEU A 559 19.57 26.44 -1.04
C LEU A 559 19.13 27.18 0.23
N PRO A 560 19.76 28.32 0.60
CA PRO A 560 19.45 29.01 1.85
C PRO A 560 18.11 29.75 1.79
N LEU A 561 17.48 29.85 2.95
CA LEU A 561 16.21 30.53 3.16
C LEU A 561 16.40 31.75 4.05
N TRP A 562 15.91 32.90 3.57
CA TRP A 562 15.93 34.13 4.34
C TRP A 562 14.65 34.24 5.16
N GLY A 563 14.72 33.90 6.44
CA GLY A 563 13.59 34.00 7.36
C GLY A 563 13.36 35.43 7.89
N PRO A 564 12.25 35.67 8.61
CA PRO A 564 11.85 37.00 9.09
C PRO A 564 12.92 37.72 9.89
N GLN A 565 13.56 37.02 10.83
CA GLN A 565 14.54 37.60 11.76
C GLN A 565 15.99 37.19 11.43
N VAL A 566 16.19 36.50 10.31
CA VAL A 566 17.52 36.10 9.85
C VAL A 566 18.29 37.34 9.36
N PRO A 567 19.50 37.62 9.88
CA PRO A 567 20.31 38.72 9.40
C PRO A 567 20.67 38.56 7.92
N GLU A 568 20.56 39.64 7.14
CA GLU A 568 20.90 39.64 5.71
C GLU A 568 22.34 39.16 5.47
N SER A 569 23.29 39.55 6.32
CA SER A 569 24.69 39.11 6.22
C SER A 569 24.86 37.59 6.39
N ALA A 570 24.05 36.96 7.25
CA ALA A 570 24.07 35.51 7.44
C ALA A 570 23.47 34.78 6.22
N PHE A 571 22.34 35.28 5.71
CA PHE A 571 21.74 34.77 4.47
C PHE A 571 22.67 34.93 3.27
N ALA A 572 23.25 36.12 3.07
CA ALA A 572 24.17 36.42 1.97
C ALA A 572 25.42 35.52 1.99
N SER A 573 25.97 35.24 3.18
CA SER A 573 27.09 34.31 3.35
C SER A 573 26.72 32.87 2.96
N CYS A 574 25.53 32.40 3.34
CA CYS A 574 25.03 31.08 2.95
C CYS A 574 24.71 31.03 1.45
N LEU A 575 24.21 32.11 0.87
CA LEU A 575 23.93 32.21 -0.57
C LEU A 575 25.21 32.19 -1.39
N ALA A 576 26.27 32.87 -0.94
CA ALA A 576 27.58 32.77 -1.57
C ALA A 576 28.11 31.33 -1.56
N ARG A 577 27.90 30.59 -0.47
CA ARG A 577 28.25 29.16 -0.39
C ARG A 577 27.41 28.30 -1.34
N HIS A 578 26.10 28.57 -1.43
CA HIS A 578 25.22 27.92 -2.39
C HIS A 578 25.70 28.13 -3.84
N ASN A 579 26.12 29.35 -4.20
CA ASN A 579 26.67 29.63 -5.52
C ASN A 579 27.95 28.82 -5.80
N THR A 580 28.80 28.60 -4.79
CA THR A 580 29.96 27.70 -4.91
C THR A 580 29.51 26.28 -5.19
N TYR A 581 28.51 25.76 -4.48
CA TYR A 581 27.97 24.41 -4.74
C TYR A 581 27.41 24.27 -6.15
N LEU A 582 26.68 25.27 -6.65
CA LEU A 582 26.18 25.30 -8.04
C LEU A 582 27.34 25.29 -9.04
N GLN A 583 28.39 26.06 -8.79
CA GLN A 583 29.57 26.13 -9.64
C GLN A 583 30.35 24.80 -9.64
N GLU A 584 30.51 24.15 -8.50
CA GLU A 584 31.18 22.84 -8.38
C GLU A 584 30.38 21.74 -9.08
N ALA A 585 29.06 21.71 -8.89
CA ALA A 585 28.18 20.71 -9.46
C ALA A 585 28.02 20.83 -10.98
N THR A 586 28.07 22.05 -11.53
CA THR A 586 27.69 22.30 -12.94
C THR A 586 28.80 22.91 -13.81
N GLY A 587 29.83 23.48 -13.19
CA GLY A 587 30.85 24.27 -13.86
C GLY A 587 30.39 25.66 -14.33
N HIS A 588 29.14 26.06 -14.03
CA HIS A 588 28.60 27.37 -14.38
C HIS A 588 29.09 28.43 -13.40
N ARG A 589 29.70 29.52 -13.89
CA ARG A 589 30.38 30.52 -13.04
C ARG A 589 29.52 31.74 -12.72
N ASP A 590 28.69 32.17 -13.66
CA ASP A 590 27.94 33.43 -13.55
C ASP A 590 26.56 33.19 -12.93
N ILE A 591 26.54 32.86 -11.64
CA ILE A 591 25.30 32.62 -10.89
C ILE A 591 24.64 33.96 -10.55
N GLY A 592 23.52 34.26 -11.21
CA GLY A 592 22.75 35.49 -11.03
C GLY A 592 21.26 35.29 -11.24
N HIS A 593 20.49 36.38 -11.23
CA HIS A 593 19.03 36.30 -11.39
C HIS A 593 18.61 35.61 -12.70
N THR A 594 19.30 35.89 -13.82
CA THR A 594 19.03 35.24 -15.12
C THR A 594 19.20 33.73 -15.06
N SER A 595 20.28 33.22 -14.45
CA SER A 595 20.51 31.77 -14.34
C SER A 595 19.49 31.11 -13.41
N THR A 596 19.12 31.76 -12.30
CA THR A 596 18.09 31.28 -11.38
C THR A 596 16.70 31.27 -12.03
N LEU A 597 16.35 32.27 -12.83
CA LEU A 597 15.09 32.29 -13.58
C LEU A 597 15.07 31.23 -14.69
N HIS A 598 16.22 30.92 -15.30
CA HIS A 598 16.33 29.77 -16.20
C HIS A 598 16.17 28.44 -15.47
N ASP A 599 16.70 28.29 -14.26
CA ASP A 599 16.50 27.09 -13.44
C ASP A 599 15.01 26.89 -13.12
N LEU A 600 14.33 27.94 -12.64
CA LEU A 600 12.89 27.92 -12.42
C LEU A 600 12.10 27.60 -13.69
N LYS A 601 12.49 28.19 -14.84
CA LYS A 601 11.91 27.86 -16.15
C LYS A 601 12.04 26.37 -16.47
N LEU A 602 13.23 25.80 -16.31
CA LEU A 602 13.48 24.38 -16.59
C LEU A 602 12.68 23.48 -15.63
N LEU A 603 12.54 23.89 -14.37
CA LEU A 603 11.72 23.18 -13.38
C LEU A 603 10.24 23.16 -13.80
N LEU A 604 9.65 24.31 -14.13
CA LEU A 604 8.25 24.37 -14.59
C LEU A 604 8.05 23.65 -15.93
N LEU A 605 9.05 23.67 -16.82
CA LEU A 605 9.02 22.94 -18.08
C LEU A 605 9.08 21.42 -17.86
N ARG A 606 9.70 20.97 -16.76
CA ARG A 606 9.71 19.57 -16.34
C ARG A 606 8.32 19.09 -15.92
N PHE A 607 7.58 19.91 -15.16
CA PHE A 607 6.15 19.68 -14.89
C PHE A 607 5.34 19.64 -16.19
N ALA A 608 5.47 20.68 -17.03
CA ALA A 608 4.73 20.79 -18.28
C ALA A 608 4.89 19.59 -19.24
N HIS A 609 6.04 18.92 -19.23
CA HIS A 609 6.30 17.72 -20.03
C HIS A 609 6.15 16.41 -19.24
N GLU A 610 5.60 16.46 -18.03
CA GLU A 610 5.36 15.29 -17.17
C GLU A 610 6.61 14.42 -16.97
N ARG A 611 7.79 15.07 -16.94
CA ARG A 611 9.07 14.39 -16.79
C ARG A 611 9.31 14.05 -15.33
N SER A 612 9.86 12.86 -15.08
CA SER A 612 10.21 12.40 -13.73
C SER A 612 11.18 13.35 -13.02
N PHE A 613 10.90 13.61 -11.74
CA PHE A 613 11.78 14.31 -10.80
C PHE A 613 12.69 13.33 -10.03
N HIS A 614 12.29 12.06 -9.97
CA HIS A 614 12.98 11.01 -9.21
C HIS A 614 14.26 10.53 -9.91
N ASP A 615 14.31 10.53 -11.24
CA ASP A 615 15.39 9.91 -12.03
C ASP A 615 16.79 10.47 -11.70
N ASP A 616 16.87 11.73 -11.29
CA ASP A 616 18.13 12.40 -10.99
C ASP A 616 18.60 12.15 -9.54
N THR A 617 17.66 12.15 -8.60
CA THR A 617 17.92 12.22 -7.16
C THR A 617 17.69 10.92 -6.41
N GLY A 618 16.90 10.00 -6.96
CA GLY A 618 16.42 8.81 -6.25
C GLY A 618 15.32 9.11 -5.23
N GLY A 619 14.70 10.29 -5.27
CA GLY A 619 13.65 10.74 -4.35
C GLY A 619 13.19 12.17 -4.62
N GLY A 620 12.02 12.56 -4.11
CA GLY A 620 11.43 13.90 -4.31
C GLY A 620 10.51 13.97 -5.52
N GLY A 621 9.21 13.92 -5.27
CA GLY A 621 8.17 13.96 -6.29
C GLY A 621 7.77 15.38 -6.73
N PRO A 622 6.69 15.50 -7.54
CA PRO A 622 6.12 16.77 -7.95
C PRO A 622 5.86 17.73 -6.77
N GLN A 623 5.32 17.22 -5.65
CA GLN A 623 5.05 18.03 -4.46
C GLN A 623 6.31 18.67 -3.88
N SER A 624 7.35 17.88 -3.62
CA SER A 624 8.63 18.35 -3.10
C SER A 624 9.24 19.45 -3.96
N ASN A 625 9.18 19.29 -5.29
CA ASN A 625 9.75 20.25 -6.22
C ASN A 625 8.91 21.53 -6.34
N LEU A 626 7.59 21.43 -6.18
CA LEU A 626 6.71 22.60 -6.17
C LEU A 626 6.86 23.43 -4.89
N HIS A 627 7.15 22.78 -3.74
CA HIS A 627 7.50 23.47 -2.50
C HIS A 627 8.75 24.36 -2.66
N MET A 628 9.68 24.02 -3.55
CA MET A 628 10.92 24.77 -3.79
C MET A 628 10.72 26.06 -4.61
N VAL A 629 9.70 26.12 -5.47
CA VAL A 629 9.44 27.22 -6.41
C VAL A 629 9.50 28.62 -5.79
N PRO A 630 8.78 28.95 -4.69
CA PRO A 630 8.84 30.28 -4.09
C PRO A 630 10.26 30.66 -3.65
N TYR A 631 11.08 29.71 -3.26
CA TYR A 631 12.44 29.97 -2.78
C TYR A 631 13.45 30.20 -3.91
N LEU A 632 13.25 29.59 -5.09
CA LEU A 632 13.98 29.97 -6.30
C LEU A 632 13.63 31.40 -6.75
N ILE A 633 12.35 31.77 -6.68
CA ILE A 633 11.90 33.14 -6.96
C ILE A 633 12.54 34.11 -5.98
N HIS A 634 12.54 33.78 -4.69
CA HIS A 634 13.14 34.59 -3.64
C HIS A 634 14.66 34.80 -3.84
N MET A 635 15.38 33.77 -4.28
CA MET A 635 16.80 33.90 -4.65
C MET A 635 17.00 34.86 -5.83
N ALA A 636 16.19 34.75 -6.89
CA ALA A 636 16.26 35.67 -8.04
C ALA A 636 15.95 37.12 -7.62
N LEU A 637 14.90 37.31 -6.80
CA LEU A 637 14.50 38.62 -6.28
C LEU A 637 15.58 39.27 -5.42
N TYR A 638 16.26 38.49 -4.57
CA TYR A 638 17.38 39.01 -3.78
C TYR A 638 18.46 39.61 -4.67
N VAL A 639 18.86 38.90 -5.73
CA VAL A 639 19.86 39.41 -6.70
C VAL A 639 19.32 40.62 -7.48
N ILE A 640 18.06 40.59 -7.93
CA ILE A 640 17.43 41.71 -8.64
C ILE A 640 17.40 42.98 -7.77
N ASN A 641 17.01 42.85 -6.51
CA ASN A 641 16.86 43.97 -5.58
C ASN A 641 18.23 44.54 -5.16
N THR A 642 19.19 43.69 -4.85
CA THR A 642 20.55 44.12 -4.44
C THR A 642 21.32 44.75 -5.60
N THR A 643 21.16 44.25 -6.83
CA THR A 643 21.78 44.82 -8.03
C THR A 643 20.96 45.95 -8.68
N ARG A 644 19.77 46.25 -8.13
CA ARG A 644 18.82 47.25 -8.66
C ARG A 644 18.47 47.02 -10.14
N ALA A 645 18.36 45.76 -10.54
CA ALA A 645 18.10 45.35 -11.91
C ALA A 645 16.62 45.49 -12.33
N SER A 646 15.69 45.53 -11.37
CA SER A 646 14.24 45.44 -11.60
C SER A 646 13.73 46.35 -12.72
N ALA A 647 14.01 47.66 -12.66
CA ALA A 647 13.54 48.62 -13.67
C ALA A 647 14.13 48.39 -15.07
N ARG A 648 15.37 47.90 -15.16
CA ARG A 648 15.99 47.57 -16.45
C ARG A 648 15.34 46.33 -17.06
N GLU A 649 15.17 45.28 -16.25
CA GLU A 649 14.57 44.02 -16.70
C GLU A 649 13.08 44.21 -17.06
N ASP A 650 12.33 45.02 -16.29
CA ASP A 650 10.95 45.38 -16.59
C ASP A 650 10.83 46.09 -17.93
N LYS A 651 11.74 47.03 -18.22
CA LYS A 651 11.79 47.72 -19.52
C LYS A 651 12.06 46.74 -20.66
N THR A 652 12.98 45.79 -20.47
CA THR A 652 13.29 44.75 -21.47
C THR A 652 12.08 43.85 -21.72
N LEU A 653 11.45 43.35 -20.65
CA LEU A 653 10.25 42.51 -20.73
C LEU A 653 9.07 43.24 -21.40
N THR A 654 8.87 44.51 -21.07
CA THR A 654 7.82 45.35 -21.68
C THR A 654 8.09 45.56 -23.17
N SER A 655 9.32 45.93 -23.52
CA SER A 655 9.74 46.08 -24.92
C SER A 655 9.57 44.77 -25.69
N TYR A 656 9.88 43.63 -25.06
CA TYR A 656 9.63 42.31 -25.63
C TYR A 656 8.15 42.09 -25.91
N LEU A 657 7.26 42.36 -24.95
CA LEU A 657 5.81 42.15 -25.06
C LEU A 657 5.13 43.07 -26.07
N GLU A 658 5.63 44.30 -26.24
CA GLU A 658 5.12 45.29 -27.21
C GLU A 658 5.35 44.90 -28.68
N VAL A 659 6.29 43.98 -28.95
CA VAL A 659 6.50 43.47 -30.32
C VAL A 659 5.24 42.75 -30.81
N THR A 660 4.68 43.17 -31.94
CA THR A 660 3.50 42.55 -32.57
C THR A 660 3.81 41.77 -33.85
N SER A 661 5.06 41.79 -34.33
CA SER A 661 5.47 41.08 -35.55
C SER A 661 5.52 39.56 -35.34
N MET A 662 4.77 38.82 -36.17
CA MET A 662 4.74 37.35 -36.15
C MET A 662 6.13 36.76 -36.42
N ASP A 663 6.88 37.29 -37.39
CA ASP A 663 8.23 36.80 -37.71
C ASP A 663 9.16 36.90 -36.49
N ARG A 664 9.03 37.99 -35.72
CA ARG A 664 9.82 38.17 -34.50
C ARG A 664 9.38 37.23 -33.37
N TRP A 665 8.09 36.87 -33.31
CA TRP A 665 7.60 35.85 -32.36
C TRP A 665 8.16 34.46 -32.70
N VAL A 666 8.17 34.09 -33.98
CA VAL A 666 8.79 32.85 -34.48
C VAL A 666 10.28 32.82 -34.14
N GLU A 667 11.03 33.89 -34.44
CA GLU A 667 12.46 33.98 -34.08
C GLU A 667 12.69 33.81 -32.57
N SER A 668 11.90 34.50 -31.74
CA SER A 668 12.03 34.44 -30.28
C SER A 668 11.75 33.04 -29.69
N SER A 669 11.09 32.16 -30.46
CA SER A 669 10.84 30.77 -30.05
C SER A 669 12.12 29.92 -29.99
N TYR A 670 13.22 30.41 -30.54
CA TYR A 670 14.55 29.77 -30.54
C TYR A 670 15.60 30.60 -29.78
N GLU A 671 15.20 31.64 -29.04
CA GLU A 671 16.09 32.46 -28.24
C GLU A 671 16.19 31.93 -26.80
N CYS A 672 17.36 32.06 -26.18
CA CYS A 672 17.57 31.66 -24.78
C CYS A 672 16.61 32.40 -23.83
N GLU A 673 16.51 33.73 -24.00
CA GLU A 673 15.54 34.61 -23.35
C GLU A 673 14.27 34.76 -24.21
N GLY A 674 13.65 33.62 -24.54
CA GLY A 674 12.41 33.54 -25.33
C GLY A 674 11.13 33.56 -24.48
N PRO A 675 9.98 33.18 -25.06
CA PRO A 675 8.67 33.20 -24.38
C PRO A 675 8.60 32.47 -23.04
N LEU A 676 9.25 31.31 -22.92
CA LEU A 676 9.30 30.54 -21.66
C LEU A 676 10.05 31.29 -20.56
N TYR A 677 11.17 31.95 -20.89
CA TYR A 677 11.94 32.73 -19.92
C TYR A 677 11.16 33.96 -19.47
N TRP A 678 10.62 34.73 -20.41
CA TRP A 678 9.89 35.96 -20.09
C TRP A 678 8.59 35.73 -19.33
N ALA A 679 7.91 34.60 -19.53
CA ALA A 679 6.76 34.21 -18.71
C ALA A 679 7.16 34.03 -17.23
N VAL A 680 8.30 33.36 -16.97
CA VAL A 680 8.82 33.17 -15.61
C VAL A 680 9.39 34.46 -15.02
N ALA A 681 10.13 35.23 -15.81
CA ALA A 681 10.67 36.52 -15.39
C ALA A 681 9.56 37.51 -15.00
N SER A 682 8.38 37.43 -15.64
CA SER A 682 7.22 38.24 -15.26
C SER A 682 6.86 38.04 -13.78
N VAL A 683 6.97 36.83 -13.23
CA VAL A 683 6.65 36.55 -11.81
C VAL A 683 7.49 37.43 -10.87
N ALA A 684 8.76 37.68 -11.22
CA ALA A 684 9.66 38.49 -10.41
C ALA A 684 9.50 40.01 -10.64
N LEU A 685 8.88 40.43 -11.75
CA LEU A 685 8.92 41.82 -12.24
C LEU A 685 7.53 42.50 -12.30
N HIS A 686 6.48 41.76 -12.65
CA HIS A 686 5.13 42.28 -12.81
C HIS A 686 4.23 41.88 -11.65
N SER A 687 3.49 42.85 -11.10
CA SER A 687 2.44 42.61 -10.11
C SER A 687 1.33 41.71 -10.64
N THR A 688 0.52 41.15 -9.73
CA THR A 688 -0.68 40.38 -10.09
C THR A 688 -1.60 41.17 -11.04
N LYS A 689 -1.76 42.48 -10.83
CA LYS A 689 -2.58 43.34 -11.71
C LYS A 689 -1.98 43.45 -13.10
N ARG A 690 -0.66 43.67 -13.19
CA ARG A 690 0.05 43.79 -14.47
C ARG A 690 0.12 42.46 -15.20
N TRP A 691 0.29 41.35 -14.50
CA TRP A 691 0.15 40.00 -15.05
C TRP A 691 -1.24 39.78 -15.66
N GLN A 692 -2.32 40.08 -14.93
CA GLN A 692 -3.68 39.94 -15.45
C GLN A 692 -3.92 40.74 -16.74
N ALA A 693 -3.32 41.92 -16.87
CA ALA A 693 -3.39 42.74 -18.09
C ALA A 693 -2.55 42.18 -19.26
N LEU A 694 -1.44 41.48 -18.98
CA LEU A 694 -0.45 41.05 -19.99
C LEU A 694 -0.43 39.54 -20.25
N ARG A 695 -1.13 38.73 -19.45
CA ARG A 695 -1.06 37.26 -19.51
C ARG A 695 -1.48 36.69 -20.86
N LEU A 696 -2.43 37.33 -21.56
CA LEU A 696 -2.81 36.93 -22.92
C LEU A 696 -1.68 37.13 -23.93
N SER A 697 -0.84 38.14 -23.76
CA SER A 697 0.33 38.36 -24.62
C SER A 697 1.37 37.25 -24.43
N HIS A 698 1.57 36.79 -23.19
CA HIS A 698 2.40 35.62 -22.91
C HIS A 698 1.80 34.34 -23.50
N LEU A 699 0.50 34.10 -23.30
CA LEU A 699 -0.19 32.92 -23.84
C LEU A 699 -0.08 32.82 -25.36
N ARG A 700 -0.32 33.93 -26.08
CA ARG A 700 -0.21 33.98 -27.55
C ARG A 700 1.19 33.58 -28.02
N ARG A 701 2.24 34.06 -27.33
CA ARG A 701 3.62 33.73 -27.67
C ARG A 701 3.98 32.29 -27.35
N LEU A 702 3.43 31.71 -26.29
CA LEU A 702 3.60 30.30 -25.97
C LEU A 702 2.90 29.40 -27.00
N ILE A 703 1.71 29.79 -27.50
CA ILE A 703 1.01 29.09 -28.58
C ILE A 703 1.84 29.12 -29.87
N VAL A 704 2.37 30.27 -30.26
CA VAL A 704 3.24 30.39 -31.44
C VAL A 704 4.54 29.62 -31.26
N LEU A 705 5.13 29.63 -30.06
CA LEU A 705 6.31 28.83 -29.74
C LEU A 705 6.03 27.33 -29.90
N ALA A 706 4.92 26.83 -29.36
CA ALA A 706 4.51 25.43 -29.47
C ALA A 706 4.37 25.01 -30.93
N HIS A 707 3.64 25.82 -31.71
CA HIS A 707 3.41 25.58 -33.13
C HIS A 707 4.71 25.57 -33.93
N THR A 708 5.52 26.61 -33.74
CA THR A 708 6.79 26.81 -34.45
C THR A 708 7.75 25.65 -34.21
N ARG A 709 7.92 25.24 -32.95
CA ARG A 709 8.83 24.13 -32.59
C ARG A 709 8.34 22.78 -33.11
N HIS A 710 7.02 22.58 -33.21
CA HIS A 710 6.47 21.36 -33.79
C HIS A 710 6.65 21.30 -35.31
N CYS A 711 6.37 22.40 -36.02
CA CYS A 711 6.54 22.44 -37.47
C CYS A 711 8.02 22.44 -37.90
N HIS A 712 8.91 22.99 -37.07
CA HIS A 712 10.35 23.07 -37.35
C HIS A 712 11.19 22.61 -36.14
N PRO A 713 11.26 21.29 -35.87
CA PRO A 713 11.91 20.75 -34.68
C PRO A 713 13.45 20.81 -34.74
N THR A 714 14.04 20.90 -35.94
CA THR A 714 15.51 20.97 -36.14
C THR A 714 16.08 22.39 -36.01
N GLY A 715 15.22 23.41 -35.88
CA GLY A 715 15.57 24.81 -35.65
C GLY A 715 16.24 25.55 -36.81
N PRO A 716 16.61 26.82 -36.58
CA PRO A 716 15.66 27.91 -36.39
C PRO A 716 14.91 28.25 -37.69
N CYS A 717 13.64 28.66 -37.59
CA CYS A 717 12.87 29.19 -38.71
C CYS A 717 12.61 30.69 -38.52
N LYS A 718 12.42 31.43 -39.62
CA LYS A 718 12.11 32.87 -39.60
C LYS A 718 10.64 33.18 -39.82
N THR A 719 9.89 32.27 -40.42
CA THR A 719 8.49 32.49 -40.85
C THR A 719 7.65 31.25 -40.57
N LEU A 720 6.38 31.45 -40.22
CA LEU A 720 5.44 30.35 -40.04
C LEU A 720 4.86 29.92 -41.39
N GLU A 721 5.35 28.82 -41.96
CA GLU A 721 4.89 28.30 -43.26
C GLU A 721 3.54 27.59 -43.15
N ASN A 722 3.39 26.71 -42.16
CA ASN A 722 2.11 26.09 -41.83
C ASN A 722 1.36 26.97 -40.82
N ARG A 723 0.16 27.44 -41.18
CA ARG A 723 -0.71 28.24 -40.29
C ARG A 723 -1.98 27.48 -39.88
N GLN A 724 -2.09 26.21 -40.26
CA GLN A 724 -3.22 25.38 -39.91
C GLN A 724 -3.11 24.95 -38.45
N GLN A 725 -4.15 25.18 -37.66
CA GLN A 725 -4.20 24.71 -36.28
C GLN A 725 -3.92 23.19 -36.20
N LEU A 726 -3.08 22.83 -35.23
CA LEU A 726 -2.64 21.45 -34.97
C LEU A 726 -3.45 20.84 -33.84
N ASP A 727 -3.20 19.57 -33.54
CA ASP A 727 -3.81 18.87 -32.41
C ASP A 727 -3.48 19.53 -31.06
N HIS A 728 -4.41 19.46 -30.10
CA HIS A 728 -4.24 20.04 -28.77
C HIS A 728 -2.98 19.55 -28.05
N SER A 729 -2.60 18.28 -28.24
CA SER A 729 -1.41 17.68 -27.63
C SER A 729 -0.11 18.42 -27.96
N VAL A 730 -0.05 19.12 -29.10
CA VAL A 730 1.10 19.95 -29.49
C VAL A 730 1.24 21.18 -28.60
N TYR A 731 0.12 21.79 -28.23
CA TYR A 731 0.08 23.01 -27.41
C TYR A 731 0.10 22.71 -25.92
N LYS A 732 -0.47 21.56 -25.51
CA LYS A 732 -0.73 21.18 -24.12
C LYS A 732 0.46 21.44 -23.16
N PRO A 733 1.70 21.01 -23.43
CA PRO A 733 2.80 21.29 -22.51
C PRO A 733 3.01 22.79 -22.25
N TYR A 734 2.90 23.62 -23.28
CA TYR A 734 3.09 25.07 -23.17
C TYR A 734 1.90 25.78 -22.53
N LEU A 735 0.69 25.22 -22.68
CA LEU A 735 -0.51 25.65 -21.97
C LEU A 735 -0.41 25.30 -20.47
N VAL A 736 0.01 24.08 -20.13
CA VAL A 736 0.27 23.67 -18.74
C VAL A 736 1.37 24.54 -18.12
N PHE A 737 2.44 24.83 -18.86
CA PHE A 737 3.47 25.76 -18.42
C PHE A 737 2.89 27.15 -18.09
N PHE A 738 2.04 27.69 -18.96
CA PHE A 738 1.32 28.93 -18.70
C PHE A 738 0.44 28.83 -17.45
N GLY A 739 -0.34 27.76 -17.32
CA GLY A 739 -1.21 27.52 -16.17
C GLY A 739 -0.46 27.45 -14.85
N LEU A 740 0.74 26.86 -14.84
CA LEU A 740 1.63 26.87 -13.67
C LEU A 740 2.07 28.30 -13.33
N VAL A 741 2.50 29.10 -14.31
CA VAL A 741 2.91 30.50 -14.09
C VAL A 741 1.74 31.35 -13.60
N ASP A 742 0.55 31.23 -14.19
CA ASP A 742 -0.66 31.93 -13.74
C ASP A 742 -1.08 31.47 -12.33
N GLY A 743 -0.94 30.17 -12.06
CA GLY A 743 -1.17 29.57 -10.76
C GLY A 743 -0.26 30.12 -9.66
N LEU A 744 0.99 30.52 -9.96
CA LEU A 744 1.85 31.19 -8.97
C LEU A 744 1.22 32.50 -8.47
N TYR A 745 0.66 33.31 -9.37
CA TYR A 745 -0.06 34.53 -8.98
C TYR A 745 -1.33 34.23 -8.19
N THR A 746 -2.09 33.23 -8.61
CA THR A 746 -3.40 32.89 -8.04
C THR A 746 -3.30 32.23 -6.65
N TYR A 747 -2.32 31.34 -6.45
CA TYR A 747 -2.22 30.54 -5.22
C TYR A 747 -1.14 31.02 -4.27
N PHE A 748 0.06 31.35 -4.76
CA PHE A 748 1.15 31.82 -3.91
C PHE A 748 1.03 33.31 -3.61
N PHE A 749 0.82 34.15 -4.63
CA PHE A 749 1.06 35.60 -4.51
C PHE A 749 -0.21 36.46 -4.50
N LYS A 750 -1.39 35.85 -4.35
CA LYS A 750 -2.67 36.57 -4.32
C LYS A 750 -2.78 37.67 -3.26
N ASN A 751 -2.04 37.51 -2.16
CA ASN A 751 -2.07 38.42 -1.02
C ASN A 751 -0.93 39.44 -1.03
N VAL A 752 -0.07 39.44 -2.06
CA VAL A 752 1.01 40.43 -2.20
C VAL A 752 0.41 41.75 -2.64
N GLN A 753 0.63 42.79 -1.84
CA GLN A 753 0.13 44.15 -2.09
C GLN A 753 1.29 45.08 -2.48
N GLY A 754 0.98 46.15 -3.22
CA GLY A 754 1.96 47.16 -3.62
C GLY A 754 1.73 47.72 -5.01
N THR A 755 2.49 48.76 -5.36
CA THR A 755 2.56 49.26 -6.74
C THR A 755 3.51 48.38 -7.57
N ASP A 756 3.44 48.50 -8.90
CA ASP A 756 4.27 47.72 -9.81
C ASP A 756 5.76 47.97 -9.58
N GLU A 757 6.15 49.20 -9.23
CA GLU A 757 7.55 49.57 -8.97
C GLU A 757 8.12 48.93 -7.69
N GLN A 758 7.25 48.53 -6.76
CA GLN A 758 7.62 47.91 -5.49
C GLN A 758 7.45 46.39 -5.50
N TRP A 759 6.96 45.81 -6.60
CA TRP A 759 6.61 44.40 -6.68
C TRP A 759 7.75 43.47 -6.27
N SER A 760 8.96 43.66 -6.81
CA SER A 760 10.09 42.77 -6.54
C SER A 760 10.55 42.80 -5.08
N VAL A 761 10.35 43.94 -4.39
CA VAL A 761 10.67 44.10 -2.96
C VAL A 761 9.58 43.48 -2.11
N ASN A 762 8.31 43.79 -2.40
CA ASN A 762 7.17 43.31 -1.64
C ASN A 762 6.97 41.80 -1.77
N LEU A 763 7.23 41.25 -2.96
CA LEU A 763 7.19 39.80 -3.19
C LEU A 763 8.29 39.08 -2.41
N ALA A 764 9.50 39.64 -2.38
CA ALA A 764 10.60 39.07 -1.60
C ALA A 764 10.27 39.07 -0.10
N ASP A 765 9.77 40.20 0.40
CA ASP A 765 9.36 40.35 1.80
C ASP A 765 8.19 39.42 2.16
N TYR A 766 7.24 39.25 1.24
CA TYR A 766 6.12 38.33 1.42
C TYR A 766 6.59 36.88 1.55
N ILE A 767 7.43 36.38 0.64
CA ILE A 767 7.95 35.00 0.71
C ILE A 767 8.73 34.77 2.01
N ARG A 768 9.52 35.75 2.44
CA ARG A 768 10.29 35.73 3.69
C ARG A 768 9.44 35.55 4.96
N HIS A 769 8.19 36.03 4.97
CA HIS A 769 7.33 36.04 6.15
C HIS A 769 6.19 35.01 6.14
N ASN A 770 6.07 34.19 5.08
CA ASN A 770 4.87 33.39 4.84
C ASN A 770 5.19 31.93 4.48
N ASP A 771 6.23 31.34 5.05
CA ASP A 771 6.72 29.98 4.73
C ASP A 771 5.63 28.89 4.86
N GLU A 772 4.81 28.92 5.91
CA GLU A 772 3.66 28.01 6.08
C GLU A 772 2.61 28.21 4.96
N SER A 773 2.33 29.45 4.59
CA SER A 773 1.39 29.75 3.52
C SER A 773 1.94 29.32 2.15
N MET A 774 3.25 29.40 1.94
CA MET A 774 3.91 28.93 0.72
C MET A 774 3.77 27.41 0.57
N MET A 775 3.92 26.66 1.66
CA MET A 775 3.69 25.20 1.67
C MET A 775 2.24 24.88 1.29
N LYS A 776 1.25 25.51 1.93
CA LYS A 776 -0.17 25.28 1.60
C LYS A 776 -0.52 25.73 0.18
N ALA A 777 0.08 26.79 -0.34
CA ALA A 777 -0.14 27.28 -1.70
C ALA A 777 0.38 26.29 -2.74
N SER A 778 1.54 25.69 -2.50
CA SER A 778 2.09 24.66 -3.39
C SER A 778 1.22 23.41 -3.45
N GLU A 779 0.67 22.94 -2.33
CA GLU A 779 -0.26 21.78 -2.32
C GLU A 779 -1.50 22.05 -3.17
N ARG A 780 -2.06 23.26 -3.07
CA ARG A 780 -3.20 23.69 -3.91
C ARG A 780 -2.84 23.78 -5.38
N LEU A 781 -1.70 24.38 -5.71
CA LEU A 781 -1.26 24.46 -7.11
C LEU A 781 -0.97 23.06 -7.68
N LEU A 782 -0.47 22.13 -6.87
CA LEU A 782 -0.25 20.75 -7.31
C LEU A 782 -1.57 20.03 -7.61
N ALA A 783 -2.58 20.21 -6.74
CA ALA A 783 -3.92 19.66 -6.95
C ALA A 783 -4.50 20.18 -8.28
N VAL A 784 -4.50 21.51 -8.48
CA VAL A 784 -4.99 22.13 -9.74
C VAL A 784 -4.19 21.67 -10.95
N TYR A 785 -2.87 21.54 -10.82
CA TYR A 785 -2.03 20.99 -11.89
C TYR A 785 -2.45 19.57 -12.27
N THR A 786 -2.68 18.70 -11.30
CA THR A 786 -2.93 17.26 -11.51
C THR A 786 -4.38 16.96 -11.90
N GLU A 787 -5.33 17.65 -11.26
CA GLU A 787 -6.77 17.37 -11.34
C GLU A 787 -7.47 18.23 -12.41
N GLU A 788 -6.91 19.39 -12.78
CA GLU A 788 -7.55 20.32 -13.71
C GLU A 788 -6.71 20.61 -14.96
N LEU A 789 -5.44 21.01 -14.81
CA LEU A 789 -4.60 21.39 -15.96
C LEU A 789 -4.15 20.19 -16.82
N LEU A 790 -3.68 19.11 -16.20
CA LEU A 790 -3.24 17.91 -16.92
C LEU A 790 -4.39 17.17 -17.63
N PRO A 791 -5.61 17.05 -17.08
CA PRO A 791 -6.71 16.36 -17.75
C PRO A 791 -7.28 17.09 -18.97
N CYS A 792 -6.99 18.39 -19.15
CA CYS A 792 -7.45 19.15 -20.31
C CYS A 792 -7.14 18.42 -21.63
N THR A 793 -8.17 18.27 -22.46
CA THR A 793 -8.14 17.63 -23.78
C THR A 793 -8.34 18.62 -24.92
N SER A 794 -8.80 19.84 -24.62
CA SER A 794 -9.03 20.91 -25.59
C SER A 794 -8.55 22.27 -25.10
N PHE A 795 -8.40 23.23 -26.02
CA PHE A 795 -8.08 24.61 -25.66
C PHE A 795 -9.24 25.32 -24.95
N GLU A 796 -10.49 24.93 -25.23
CA GLU A 796 -11.68 25.44 -24.55
C GLU A 796 -11.70 25.03 -23.08
N GLU A 797 -11.49 23.74 -22.78
CA GLU A 797 -11.37 23.21 -21.41
C GLU A 797 -10.25 23.92 -20.65
N PHE A 798 -9.09 24.11 -21.29
CA PHE A 798 -8.00 24.88 -20.70
C PHE A 798 -8.40 26.32 -20.37
N CYS A 799 -9.16 26.98 -21.25
CA CYS A 799 -9.65 28.34 -21.00
C CYS A 799 -10.66 28.39 -19.85
N ASP A 800 -11.47 27.35 -19.66
CA ASP A 800 -12.40 27.24 -18.53
C ASP A 800 -11.62 27.14 -17.21
N VAL A 801 -10.73 26.14 -17.11
CA VAL A 801 -9.89 25.88 -15.93
C VAL A 801 -9.04 27.11 -15.53
N THR A 802 -8.49 27.83 -16.50
CA THR A 802 -7.64 29.01 -16.23
C THR A 802 -8.43 30.33 -16.11
N GLY A 803 -9.77 30.27 -16.15
CA GLY A 803 -10.64 31.45 -16.04
C GLY A 803 -10.50 32.44 -17.20
N LEU A 804 -10.04 31.97 -18.36
CA LEU A 804 -9.85 32.76 -19.57
C LEU A 804 -11.11 32.91 -20.43
N LEU A 805 -12.17 32.14 -20.19
CA LEU A 805 -13.46 32.29 -20.91
C LEU A 805 -14.07 33.69 -20.77
N SER A 806 -13.76 34.40 -19.69
CA SER A 806 -14.20 35.79 -19.49
C SER A 806 -13.51 36.79 -20.43
N VAL A 807 -12.36 36.43 -21.00
CA VAL A 807 -11.50 37.31 -21.81
C VAL A 807 -11.35 36.81 -23.25
N ILE A 808 -11.46 35.49 -23.48
CA ILE A 808 -11.42 34.84 -24.80
C ILE A 808 -12.84 34.46 -25.20
N SER A 809 -13.46 35.27 -26.06
CA SER A 809 -14.87 35.13 -26.47
C SER A 809 -15.14 33.95 -27.40
N SER A 810 -14.11 33.44 -28.08
CA SER A 810 -14.22 32.34 -29.05
C SER A 810 -13.02 31.40 -28.92
N PRO A 811 -12.97 30.54 -27.89
CA PRO A 811 -11.86 29.62 -27.67
C PRO A 811 -11.60 28.70 -28.87
N ASP A 812 -12.66 28.23 -29.54
CA ASP A 812 -12.59 27.30 -30.68
C ASP A 812 -11.74 27.80 -31.85
N THR A 813 -11.80 29.11 -32.13
CA THR A 813 -11.05 29.72 -33.24
C THR A 813 -9.78 30.44 -32.78
N TYR A 814 -9.58 30.59 -31.47
CA TYR A 814 -8.54 31.46 -30.91
C TYR A 814 -7.13 31.08 -31.38
N ILE A 815 -6.78 29.80 -31.37
CA ILE A 815 -5.46 29.34 -31.86
C ILE A 815 -5.34 29.62 -33.36
N SER A 816 -6.35 29.26 -34.15
CA SER A 816 -6.35 29.54 -35.59
C SER A 816 -6.21 31.03 -35.90
N ASP A 817 -6.84 31.89 -35.12
CA ASP A 817 -6.79 33.35 -35.33
C ASP A 817 -5.45 33.96 -34.91
N ILE A 818 -4.73 33.35 -33.94
CA ILE A 818 -3.36 33.73 -33.61
C ILE A 818 -2.38 33.36 -34.74
N LEU A 819 -2.60 32.24 -35.43
CA LEU A 819 -1.68 31.73 -36.45
C LEU A 819 -1.85 32.43 -37.82
N LYS A 820 -2.98 33.11 -38.05
CA LYS A 820 -3.25 33.89 -39.27
C LYS A 820 -2.50 35.23 -39.23
#